data_AF-A0A182WCC0-F1
#
_entry.id   AF-A0A182WCC0-F1
#
_cell.length_a   1.000
_cell.length_b   1.000
_cell.length_c   1.000
_cell.angle_alpha   90.00
_cell.angle_beta   90.00
_cell.angle_gamma   90.00
#
_symmetry.space_group_name_H-M   'P 1'
#
loop_
_entity.id
_entity.type
_entity.pdbx_description
1 polymer ?
#
loop_
_entity_poly.entity_id
_entity_poly.type
_entity_poly.pdbx_seq_one_letter_code
_entity_poly.pdbx_strand_id
1 'polypeptide(L)'
;MHRARTALHMVNPMGQQNFGAFLLKKPASKLTTELVAASSVKLYNSAAAEPFLNGSSSNYIDDMYNAWLRDPASVHASWDAYFRNNSYAAPPSLAPVPKNHVPAAQYLGSSLPAVAGGGVAVGGRIDDKLIDDHLAVQAIIRSYQSRGHLVADIDPLGILNAEINPERANLRANEKVTRSYMNFGHNVARLDPLGINSADLDDKTPPELLYSSYRFEEADMERVFKLPSTTFIGGKEKFLPLRDILGRLEKAYCNKIGVEFMFINSLEQCNWIRERFETPNIMTYTNEEKRLILARLTRATGFEAFLAKKFSSEKRFGLEGCEIMIPAMKEVIDVSTRLGVESIIMGMPHRGRLNVLANVCRKPLHQIFTQFAGLEAADDGSGDVKYHLGTYIERLNRVTNKNIRLAVVANPSHLEAVDPVVQGKTRAEQFYRGDGEGKKVMSILLHGDAAFCGQGVVFETMHLSDLPDYTTHGTIHIVVNNQIGFTTDPRHSRSSPYCTDVARVVNAPIFHVNGDDPEAVMHVCKVAAEWRATFHKDVIIDIVSYRRNGHNEIDEPMFTQPLMYKKIRGTKPALDIYANQLITEGVVTAEEVKSVKDKYEKICEEAFEQAKTETHIKYKDWIDSPWSGFFEGKDPLKVAPTGVIEETLVHIGNRFSSPPPNAAEFVIHKGLLRVLAARKEMLENKTIDWALAEAMAFGSLLKEGIHVRLSGQDVERGTFSHRHHVLHHQTVDKATYRPLCHLYPDQAPYTVCNSSLSEFGVLGFELGYSMTNPNALVCWEAQFGDFNNTAQCIIDQFVSSGQAKWVRQSGLVMLLPHGMEGMGPEHSSARVERFLQMCSDDPDYFPPESEEFAIRQLHDINWIVANCSTPGNYFHLLRRQIALPFRKPLIVLTPKSLLRHPECRSNFSEMTDGTQFQRLIPDALTAENPNKVKRVIFCTGRVYYDLLKARRDRKLDNDIAISRIEQISPFPYDLVKAECAKYPNAELVWAQEEHKNQGCWTYVQPRFDTAINSTRDFSVEGDEGANEGYKDVFEAYVPKKRLSTGGSETRPDSAASVHSAPTVPLSANSPKPQSSWLSRLFGFGSPKASATNASAASSTITGGPVQAQQQIQSSSSTFPPSSTSTNDNRSESANIHNHNPTPHARIDSVQEEKLVQQKTGQGFNIPQGTFNSPTSGSAASKGRKVRISSRPLSYVGRPCGASTATGSKAQHLKELKNLLDDAMAL
;
A
#
# COMPACT_ATOMS: atom_id res chain seq x y z
N MET A 1 25.07 8.20 -30.84
CA MET A 1 26.53 8.08 -31.05
C MET A 1 26.79 6.98 -32.06
N HIS A 2 27.48 7.27 -33.16
CA HIS A 2 27.67 6.34 -34.28
C HIS A 2 29.12 6.42 -34.77
N ARG A 3 29.99 5.52 -34.27
CA ARG A 3 31.30 5.07 -34.81
C ARG A 3 32.12 4.35 -33.73
N ALA A 4 32.09 3.02 -33.73
CA ALA A 4 33.13 2.12 -33.23
C ALA A 4 32.67 0.66 -33.43
N ARG A 5 32.58 0.19 -34.69
CA ARG A 5 32.25 -1.22 -34.98
C ARG A 5 32.86 -1.67 -36.31
N THR A 6 34.06 -2.23 -36.23
CA THR A 6 34.77 -3.00 -37.27
C THR A 6 35.63 -3.99 -36.45
N ALA A 7 35.30 -5.28 -36.32
CA ALA A 7 35.54 -6.38 -37.27
C ALA A 7 37.06 -6.51 -37.60
N LEU A 8 37.73 -7.67 -37.49
CA LEU A 8 37.28 -9.07 -37.53
C LEU A 8 38.01 -10.02 -36.55
N HIS A 9 37.33 -11.13 -36.23
CA HIS A 9 37.80 -12.52 -36.03
C HIS A 9 39.30 -12.83 -35.83
N MET A 10 39.59 -13.71 -34.85
CA MET A 10 40.12 -15.06 -35.14
C MET A 10 39.75 -16.12 -34.08
N VAL A 11 39.13 -17.22 -34.57
CA VAL A 11 39.14 -18.63 -34.10
C VAL A 11 38.80 -18.97 -32.63
N ASN A 12 37.71 -19.75 -32.47
CA ASN A 12 37.39 -20.62 -31.34
C ASN A 12 37.87 -22.06 -31.68
N PRO A 13 38.23 -22.93 -30.71
CA PRO A 13 37.26 -23.98 -30.37
C PRO A 13 37.22 -24.46 -28.90
N MET A 14 35.99 -24.77 -28.46
CA MET A 14 35.54 -25.84 -27.54
C MET A 14 36.48 -26.43 -26.47
N GLY A 15 36.01 -26.46 -25.21
CA GLY A 15 36.50 -27.41 -24.19
C GLY A 15 35.89 -27.20 -22.80
N GLN A 16 35.02 -28.12 -22.35
CA GLN A 16 34.45 -28.14 -20.98
C GLN A 16 35.52 -28.60 -19.95
N GLN A 17 35.40 -28.17 -18.68
CA GLN A 17 35.02 -29.09 -17.58
C GLN A 17 34.96 -28.45 -16.16
N ASN A 18 33.89 -28.83 -15.44
CA ASN A 18 33.82 -29.19 -14.02
C ASN A 18 34.30 -28.23 -12.93
N PHE A 19 33.33 -27.49 -12.39
CA PHE A 19 33.26 -27.12 -10.98
C PHE A 19 33.22 -28.39 -10.09
N GLY A 20 34.07 -28.49 -9.06
CA GLY A 20 33.89 -29.51 -8.00
C GLY A 20 35.14 -29.95 -7.23
N ALA A 21 35.13 -29.68 -5.92
CA ALA A 21 35.85 -30.37 -4.84
C ALA A 21 37.41 -30.39 -4.83
N PHE A 22 38.00 -29.57 -3.95
CA PHE A 22 39.08 -30.06 -3.07
C PHE A 22 39.18 -29.30 -1.72
N LEU A 23 38.35 -29.68 -0.75
CA LEU A 23 38.53 -29.29 0.66
C LEU A 23 38.14 -30.46 1.56
N LEU A 24 39.13 -31.16 2.13
CA LEU A 24 39.12 -31.77 3.48
C LEU A 24 40.43 -32.53 3.81
N LYS A 25 41.12 -32.10 4.89
CA LYS A 25 42.06 -32.85 5.79
C LYS A 25 43.43 -33.29 5.19
N LYS A 26 44.59 -32.74 5.62
CA LYS A 26 45.39 -32.90 6.88
C LYS A 26 46.62 -33.85 6.65
N PRO A 27 47.67 -33.91 7.51
CA PRO A 27 48.44 -32.86 8.20
C PRO A 27 50.00 -33.10 8.24
N ALA A 28 50.74 -32.15 8.85
CA ALA A 28 52.02 -32.31 9.61
C ALA A 28 53.40 -32.62 8.94
N SER A 29 54.39 -31.74 9.21
CA SER A 29 55.76 -32.09 9.63
C SER A 29 56.45 -30.87 10.33
N LYS A 30 57.62 -31.07 10.97
CA LYS A 30 58.20 -30.22 12.05
C LYS A 30 59.55 -29.53 11.69
N LEU A 31 60.02 -28.69 12.63
CA LEU A 31 61.39 -28.14 12.87
C LEU A 31 61.70 -26.79 12.15
N THR A 32 62.45 -25.84 12.73
CA THR A 32 63.32 -25.86 13.94
C THR A 32 63.28 -24.52 14.71
N THR A 33 63.71 -24.53 15.98
CA THR A 33 63.88 -23.36 16.85
C THR A 33 65.30 -22.80 16.76
N GLU A 34 65.47 -21.48 16.59
CA GLU A 34 66.56 -20.70 17.19
C GLU A 34 66.40 -19.18 16.97
N LEU A 35 66.09 -18.43 18.03
CA LEU A 35 66.84 -17.25 18.52
C LEU A 35 66.09 -16.60 19.69
N VAL A 36 66.71 -16.66 20.88
CA VAL A 36 66.28 -15.94 22.08
C VAL A 36 67.41 -15.01 22.49
N ALA A 37 67.16 -13.69 22.49
CA ALA A 37 67.88 -12.72 23.32
C ALA A 37 67.19 -11.35 23.35
N ALA A 38 67.36 -10.64 24.48
CA ALA A 38 67.25 -9.18 24.62
C ALA A 38 65.87 -8.52 24.42
N SER A 39 65.01 -8.76 25.41
CA SER A 39 64.05 -7.79 25.94
C SER A 39 64.53 -6.33 25.93
N SER A 40 63.69 -5.42 25.43
CA SER A 40 63.53 -4.08 26.03
C SER A 40 62.11 -3.56 25.82
N VAL A 41 61.33 -3.56 26.91
CA VAL A 41 59.99 -2.99 26.95
C VAL A 41 60.09 -1.48 26.81
N LYS A 42 59.60 -0.93 25.69
CA LYS A 42 59.19 0.48 25.64
C LYS A 42 57.68 0.54 25.86
N LEU A 43 57.32 0.86 27.11
CA LEU A 43 55.99 1.37 27.46
C LEU A 43 55.74 2.64 26.63
N TYR A 44 54.83 2.55 25.66
CA TYR A 44 54.30 3.74 24.99
C TYR A 44 53.28 4.42 25.91
N ASN A 45 53.78 5.30 26.77
CA ASN A 45 52.97 6.32 27.43
C ASN A 45 52.54 7.37 26.40
N SER A 46 51.31 7.28 25.90
CA SER A 46 50.53 8.46 25.46
C SER A 46 49.07 8.10 25.17
N ALA A 47 48.20 8.19 26.18
CA ALA A 47 46.75 8.12 26.04
C ALA A 47 46.16 9.42 25.44
N ALA A 48 46.71 9.87 24.30
CA ALA A 48 46.49 11.20 23.73
C ALA A 48 46.54 11.21 22.18
N ALA A 49 46.05 10.15 21.53
CA ALA A 49 46.22 9.95 20.08
C ALA A 49 45.05 9.26 19.36
N GLU A 50 43.80 9.64 19.66
CA GLU A 50 42.74 9.60 18.64
C GLU A 50 42.30 11.05 18.33
N PRO A 51 42.43 11.53 17.08
CA PRO A 51 42.02 12.88 16.73
C PRO A 51 40.51 13.04 16.78
N PHE A 52 40.07 14.11 17.45
CA PHE A 52 38.71 14.67 17.47
C PHE A 52 38.05 14.87 16.08
N LEU A 53 38.86 14.82 15.01
CA LEU A 53 38.58 15.18 13.62
C LEU A 53 38.13 13.99 12.74
N ASN A 54 37.18 13.17 13.20
CA ASN A 54 36.61 12.11 12.36
C ASN A 54 35.36 12.59 11.59
N GLY A 55 34.98 11.92 10.49
CA GLY A 55 33.99 12.42 9.53
C GLY A 55 32.56 12.65 10.07
N SER A 56 32.20 12.04 11.19
CA SER A 56 30.95 12.34 11.90
C SER A 56 30.99 13.67 12.66
N SER A 57 32.17 14.22 12.96
CA SER A 57 32.37 15.44 13.75
C SER A 57 32.38 16.75 12.95
N SER A 58 32.46 16.72 11.61
CA SER A 58 32.56 17.93 10.78
C SER A 58 31.51 18.98 11.15
N ASN A 59 30.24 18.60 11.12
CA ASN A 59 29.11 19.49 11.38
C ASN A 59 29.19 20.14 12.78
N TYR A 60 29.67 19.40 13.79
CA TYR A 60 29.81 19.93 15.15
C TYR A 60 30.95 20.94 15.28
N ILE A 61 32.05 20.73 14.56
CA ILE A 61 33.18 21.65 14.53
C ILE A 61 32.82 22.90 13.73
N ASP A 62 32.14 22.73 12.59
CA ASP A 62 31.52 23.82 11.84
C ASP A 62 30.52 24.60 12.72
N ASP A 63 29.69 23.95 13.52
CA ASP A 63 28.73 24.60 14.43
C ASP A 63 29.42 25.41 15.53
N MET A 64 30.45 24.85 16.18
CA MET A 64 31.25 25.57 17.17
C MET A 64 32.02 26.73 16.52
N TYR A 65 32.51 26.56 15.30
CA TYR A 65 33.17 27.63 14.53
C TYR A 65 32.18 28.73 14.15
N ASN A 66 30.97 28.39 13.69
CA ASN A 66 29.91 29.33 13.35
C ASN A 66 29.30 30.03 14.58
N ALA A 67 29.31 29.39 15.76
CA ALA A 67 28.99 30.06 17.03
C ALA A 67 30.10 31.06 17.41
N TRP A 68 31.36 30.61 17.37
CA TRP A 68 32.54 31.43 17.65
C TRP A 68 32.68 32.64 16.71
N LEU A 69 32.41 32.48 15.41
CA LEU A 69 32.41 33.57 14.43
C LEU A 69 31.33 34.63 14.69
N ARG A 70 30.20 34.25 15.31
CA ARG A 70 29.12 35.19 15.70
C ARG A 70 29.45 35.92 16.99
N ASP A 71 29.97 35.18 17.98
CA ASP A 71 30.45 35.70 19.25
C ASP A 71 31.48 34.72 19.85
N PRO A 72 32.77 35.09 19.96
CA PRO A 72 33.78 34.24 20.57
C PRO A 72 33.49 33.84 22.03
N ALA A 73 32.70 34.61 22.78
CA ALA A 73 32.29 34.28 24.14
C ALA A 73 31.11 33.29 24.21
N SER A 74 30.44 33.02 23.09
CA SER A 74 29.33 32.06 23.02
C SER A 74 29.82 30.62 23.28
N VAL A 75 30.97 30.26 22.72
CA VAL A 75 31.66 28.98 22.96
C VAL A 75 32.46 28.98 24.27
N HIS A 76 33.13 27.87 24.60
CA HIS A 76 34.07 27.84 25.72
C HIS A 76 35.44 28.38 25.28
N ALA A 77 36.26 28.89 26.22
CA ALA A 77 37.57 29.48 25.89
C ALA A 77 38.55 28.49 25.24
N SER A 78 38.34 27.18 25.42
CA SER A 78 39.00 26.11 24.65
C SER A 78 38.81 26.23 23.14
N TRP A 79 37.58 26.53 22.71
CA TRP A 79 37.22 26.68 21.31
C TRP A 79 37.76 27.99 20.73
N ASP A 80 37.75 29.07 21.52
CA ASP A 80 38.40 30.33 21.15
C ASP A 80 39.90 30.15 20.91
N ALA A 81 40.61 29.41 21.78
CA ALA A 81 42.01 29.06 21.57
C ALA A 81 42.22 28.15 20.35
N TYR A 82 41.37 27.14 20.16
CA TYR A 82 41.45 26.20 19.03
C TYR A 82 41.29 26.90 17.67
N PHE A 83 40.27 27.75 17.52
CA PHE A 83 40.00 28.45 16.26
C PHE A 83 40.98 29.60 15.97
N ARG A 84 41.45 30.33 16.99
CA ARG A 84 42.50 31.36 16.80
C ARG A 84 43.85 30.77 16.38
N ASN A 85 44.14 29.53 16.76
CA ASN A 85 45.38 28.84 16.39
C ASN A 85 45.37 28.23 14.97
N ASN A 86 44.48 28.68 14.08
CA ASN A 86 44.43 28.33 12.64
C ASN A 86 44.44 26.81 12.34
N SER A 87 43.99 25.99 13.29
CA SER A 87 44.04 24.51 13.19
C SER A 87 42.83 23.91 12.47
N TYR A 88 41.86 24.74 12.06
CA TYR A 88 40.66 24.33 11.37
C TYR A 88 40.58 24.94 9.95
N ALA A 89 40.26 24.10 8.97
CA ALA A 89 39.98 24.51 7.59
C ALA A 89 38.69 23.82 7.14
N ALA A 90 37.65 24.62 6.87
CA ALA A 90 36.34 24.12 6.45
C ALA A 90 36.43 23.38 5.08
N PRO A 91 35.72 22.25 4.91
CA PRO A 91 35.73 21.51 3.65
C PRO A 91 35.01 22.26 2.51
N PRO A 92 35.32 21.99 1.22
CA PRO A 92 34.88 22.87 0.11
C PRO A 92 33.39 22.84 -0.27
N SER A 93 32.51 22.21 0.52
CA SER A 93 31.15 21.84 0.11
C SER A 93 30.06 22.90 0.37
N LEU A 94 30.41 24.09 0.88
CA LEU A 94 29.49 25.24 1.00
C LEU A 94 30.15 26.53 0.50
N ALA A 95 30.08 26.77 -0.82
CA ALA A 95 30.44 28.07 -1.37
C ALA A 95 29.66 28.40 -2.65
N PRO A 96 29.02 29.58 -2.72
CA PRO A 96 28.97 30.37 -3.93
C PRO A 96 30.24 31.23 -4.01
N VAL A 97 31.24 30.81 -4.78
CA VAL A 97 32.42 31.64 -5.07
C VAL A 97 32.16 32.51 -6.31
N PRO A 98 32.41 33.82 -6.23
CA PRO A 98 33.33 34.43 -7.19
C PRO A 98 34.59 34.97 -6.50
N LYS A 99 35.75 34.77 -7.14
CA LYS A 99 37.06 35.21 -6.64
C LYS A 99 37.30 36.69 -6.96
N ASN A 100 38.03 37.38 -6.09
CA ASN A 100 39.04 38.37 -6.50
C ASN A 100 40.18 38.37 -5.48
N HIS A 101 41.42 38.14 -5.96
CA HIS A 101 42.63 38.17 -5.13
C HIS A 101 43.32 39.54 -5.25
N VAL A 102 43.80 40.06 -4.12
CA VAL A 102 44.99 40.93 -4.07
C VAL A 102 45.83 40.51 -2.84
N PRO A 103 47.16 40.32 -2.92
CA PRO A 103 47.94 39.82 -1.78
C PRO A 103 48.23 40.89 -0.73
N ALA A 104 47.93 40.61 0.53
CA ALA A 104 48.31 41.47 1.67
C ALA A 104 49.77 41.26 2.08
N ALA A 105 50.70 41.78 1.27
CA ALA A 105 52.14 41.78 1.54
C ALA A 105 52.72 43.21 1.49
N GLN A 106 52.08 44.14 2.21
CA GLN A 106 52.57 45.50 2.46
C GLN A 106 51.90 46.05 3.74
N TYR A 107 52.55 47.03 4.38
CA TYR A 107 52.19 47.64 5.67
C TYR A 107 52.50 46.85 6.96
N LEU A 108 53.76 46.42 7.09
CA LEU A 108 54.46 46.75 8.34
C LEU A 108 54.69 48.28 8.32
N GLY A 109 54.04 49.00 9.23
CA GLY A 109 54.10 50.47 9.32
C GLY A 109 53.85 50.93 10.75
N SER A 110 54.83 51.62 11.32
CA SER A 110 54.94 51.95 12.74
C SER A 110 53.93 52.98 13.28
N SER A 111 53.64 52.84 14.59
CA SER A 111 53.36 53.89 15.59
C SER A 111 52.12 54.78 15.47
N LEU A 112 51.32 54.82 16.55
CA LEU A 112 50.82 55.99 17.34
C LEU A 112 49.86 55.47 18.47
N PRO A 113 49.38 56.28 19.44
CA PRO A 113 50.05 56.48 20.73
C PRO A 113 49.21 56.04 21.95
N ALA A 114 49.78 56.18 23.16
CA ALA A 114 49.11 55.84 24.41
C ALA A 114 48.03 56.87 24.82
N VAL A 115 46.90 56.36 25.33
CA VAL A 115 45.99 57.09 26.24
C VAL A 115 45.66 56.19 27.42
N ALA A 116 45.78 56.71 28.64
CA ALA A 116 45.68 55.94 29.87
C ALA A 116 44.22 55.68 30.31
N GLY A 117 43.98 54.48 30.84
CA GLY A 117 42.74 54.09 31.51
C GLY A 117 42.96 52.77 32.24
N GLY A 118 43.05 52.81 33.57
CA GLY A 118 43.42 51.64 34.37
C GLY A 118 42.32 50.57 34.39
N GLY A 119 42.62 49.39 33.85
CA GLY A 119 41.83 48.18 34.00
C GLY A 119 42.77 46.98 34.15
N VAL A 120 42.66 46.23 35.24
CA VAL A 120 43.59 45.13 35.55
C VAL A 120 43.38 43.98 34.56
N ALA A 121 44.38 43.74 33.71
CA ALA A 121 44.39 42.60 32.80
C ALA A 121 44.68 41.30 33.58
N VAL A 122 43.64 40.64 34.09
CA VAL A 122 43.72 39.26 34.60
C VAL A 122 43.63 38.28 33.41
N GLY A 123 44.64 38.32 32.54
CA GLY A 123 44.85 37.34 31.48
C GLY A 123 45.49 36.07 32.06
N GLY A 124 44.73 35.31 32.85
CA GLY A 124 45.17 34.01 33.33
C GLY A 124 45.41 33.04 32.16
N ARG A 125 46.52 32.29 32.18
CA ARG A 125 46.67 31.12 31.31
C ARG A 125 45.50 30.18 31.59
N ILE A 126 44.73 29.84 30.56
CA ILE A 126 43.71 28.80 30.65
C ILE A 126 44.47 27.48 30.87
N ASP A 127 44.06 26.71 31.87
CA ASP A 127 44.64 25.40 32.17
C ASP A 127 44.26 24.42 31.04
N ASP A 128 45.26 23.78 30.41
CA ASP A 128 45.06 22.79 29.35
C ASP A 128 44.19 21.62 29.85
N LYS A 129 44.31 21.24 31.14
CA LYS A 129 43.43 20.21 31.73
C LYS A 129 41.97 20.67 31.78
N LEU A 130 41.71 21.93 32.09
CA LEU A 130 40.35 22.48 32.10
C LEU A 130 39.76 22.52 30.69
N ILE A 131 40.57 22.78 29.67
CA ILE A 131 40.21 22.70 28.26
C ILE A 131 39.80 21.26 27.88
N ASP A 132 40.65 20.28 28.19
CA ASP A 132 40.41 18.86 27.91
C ASP A 132 39.16 18.35 28.61
N ASP A 133 38.99 18.65 29.91
CA ASP A 133 37.82 18.24 30.69
C ASP A 133 36.52 18.85 30.13
N HIS A 134 36.53 20.09 29.64
CA HIS A 134 35.34 20.67 28.97
C HIS A 134 35.03 20.01 27.62
N LEU A 135 36.04 19.64 26.83
CA LEU A 135 35.86 18.91 25.57
C LEU A 135 35.36 17.48 25.84
N ALA A 136 35.82 16.84 26.91
CA ALA A 136 35.34 15.54 27.37
C ALA A 136 33.85 15.56 27.74
N VAL A 137 33.38 16.56 28.50
CA VAL A 137 31.94 16.69 28.82
C VAL A 137 31.08 16.91 27.58
N GLN A 138 31.59 17.67 26.59
CA GLN A 138 30.91 17.83 25.29
C GLN A 138 30.86 16.52 24.50
N ALA A 139 31.94 15.73 24.53
CA ALA A 139 31.98 14.40 23.92
C ALA A 139 30.98 13.44 24.60
N ILE A 140 30.92 13.41 25.93
CA ILE A 140 29.94 12.62 26.70
C ILE A 140 28.50 12.96 26.29
N ILE A 141 28.10 14.26 26.33
CA ILE A 141 26.76 14.69 25.91
C ILE A 141 26.42 14.15 24.52
N ARG A 142 27.38 14.26 23.58
CA ARG A 142 27.22 13.81 22.20
C ARG A 142 27.15 12.29 22.06
N SER A 143 27.91 11.53 22.85
CA SER A 143 27.80 10.08 22.91
C SER A 143 26.41 9.64 23.36
N TYR A 144 25.85 10.27 24.40
CA TYR A 144 24.48 9.96 24.86
C TYR A 144 23.45 10.28 23.76
N GLN A 145 23.55 11.45 23.11
CA GLN A 145 22.67 11.82 21.98
C GLN A 145 22.75 10.84 20.78
N SER A 146 23.90 10.20 20.55
CA SER A 146 24.14 9.38 19.36
C SER A 146 24.16 7.87 19.59
N ARG A 147 24.29 7.42 20.85
CA ARG A 147 24.42 6.02 21.23
C ARG A 147 23.60 5.62 22.47
N GLY A 148 23.00 6.57 23.20
CA GLY A 148 22.24 6.27 24.43
C GLY A 148 21.09 5.28 24.22
N HIS A 149 20.45 5.35 23.06
CA HIS A 149 19.43 4.38 22.63
C HIS A 149 19.92 2.90 22.65
N LEU A 150 21.21 2.63 22.44
CA LEU A 150 21.79 1.27 22.49
C LEU A 150 21.83 0.68 23.91
N VAL A 151 21.74 1.52 24.95
CA VAL A 151 21.77 1.14 26.37
C VAL A 151 20.47 1.51 27.09
N ALA A 152 19.41 1.84 26.34
CA ALA A 152 18.12 2.23 26.88
C ALA A 152 17.33 1.03 27.43
N ASP A 153 16.57 1.25 28.50
CA ASP A 153 15.76 0.23 29.18
C ASP A 153 14.38 0.04 28.49
N ILE A 154 14.44 -0.25 27.19
CA ILE A 154 13.28 -0.35 26.29
C ILE A 154 12.61 -1.73 26.30
N ASP A 155 13.30 -2.80 26.70
CA ASP A 155 12.75 -4.17 26.67
C ASP A 155 11.99 -4.55 27.96
N PRO A 156 10.65 -4.68 27.95
CA PRO A 156 9.86 -5.05 29.13
C PRO A 156 10.16 -6.46 29.67
N LEU A 157 10.76 -7.34 28.88
CA LEU A 157 11.10 -8.70 29.32
C LEU A 157 12.53 -8.78 29.92
N GLY A 158 13.33 -7.72 29.81
CA GLY A 158 14.75 -7.71 30.20
C GLY A 158 15.54 -8.89 29.62
N ILE A 159 15.14 -9.36 28.43
CA ILE A 159 15.79 -10.40 27.63
C ILE A 159 17.10 -9.88 27.08
N LEU A 160 17.10 -8.67 26.49
CA LEU A 160 18.33 -8.02 26.00
C LEU A 160 19.36 -7.77 27.14
N ASN A 161 18.89 -7.66 28.39
CA ASN A 161 19.66 -7.24 29.57
C ASN A 161 19.84 -8.34 30.65
N ALA A 162 19.73 -9.63 30.29
CA ALA A 162 19.42 -10.72 31.22
C ALA A 162 20.44 -11.08 32.35
N GLU A 163 21.59 -10.41 32.46
CA GLU A 163 22.61 -10.67 33.51
C GLU A 163 22.63 -9.64 34.66
N ILE A 164 21.70 -8.69 34.70
CA ILE A 164 21.58 -7.73 35.82
C ILE A 164 20.84 -8.41 36.99
N ASN A 165 21.61 -8.94 37.94
CA ASN A 165 21.15 -9.46 39.25
C ASN A 165 20.09 -8.51 39.88
N PRO A 166 18.96 -8.99 40.44
CA PRO A 166 17.85 -8.10 40.87
C PRO A 166 18.21 -6.95 41.83
N GLU A 167 19.24 -7.11 42.69
CA GLU A 167 19.74 -6.01 43.55
C GLU A 167 20.43 -4.87 42.76
N ARG A 168 20.79 -5.09 41.49
CA ARG A 168 21.57 -4.18 40.64
C ARG A 168 20.73 -3.34 39.66
N ALA A 169 19.40 -3.42 39.72
CA ALA A 169 18.53 -2.63 38.86
C ALA A 169 18.72 -1.11 39.04
N ASN A 170 19.11 -0.68 40.25
CA ASN A 170 19.24 0.71 40.70
C ASN A 170 20.61 1.36 40.46
N LEU A 171 21.54 0.69 39.77
CA LEU A 171 22.87 1.23 39.46
C LEU A 171 22.79 2.33 38.37
N ARG A 172 23.62 3.38 38.47
CA ARG A 172 23.78 4.41 37.41
C ARG A 172 24.18 3.73 36.09
N ALA A 173 23.90 4.34 34.93
CA ALA A 173 24.32 3.75 33.65
C ALA A 173 25.83 3.43 33.63
N ASN A 174 26.63 4.33 34.20
CA ASN A 174 28.09 4.18 34.33
C ASN A 174 28.53 2.97 35.20
N GLU A 175 27.74 2.54 36.19
CA GLU A 175 28.00 1.35 37.02
C GLU A 175 27.53 0.05 36.35
N LYS A 176 26.49 0.11 35.49
CA LYS A 176 26.11 -1.00 34.61
C LYS A 176 27.18 -1.26 33.54
N VAL A 177 27.94 -0.23 33.16
CA VAL A 177 28.89 -0.25 32.04
C VAL A 177 30.35 -0.48 32.49
N THR A 178 30.68 -0.47 33.79
CA THR A 178 32.07 -0.60 34.28
C THR A 178 32.71 -1.98 34.07
N ARG A 179 32.01 -2.96 33.48
CA ARG A 179 32.62 -4.22 33.08
C ARG A 179 32.48 -4.50 31.59
N SER A 180 33.61 -4.28 30.93
CA SER A 180 33.88 -4.53 29.52
C SER A 180 33.16 -3.51 28.62
N TYR A 181 33.80 -2.95 27.57
CA TYR A 181 33.99 -3.61 26.27
C TYR A 181 34.31 -2.49 25.19
N MET A 182 34.71 -2.76 23.91
CA MET A 182 34.99 -1.75 22.83
C MET A 182 34.62 -2.11 21.36
N ASN A 183 33.96 -1.19 20.64
CA ASN A 183 33.85 -1.06 19.16
C ASN A 183 32.90 -1.93 18.30
N PHE A 184 32.37 -1.26 17.27
CA PHE A 184 31.44 -1.66 16.18
C PHE A 184 29.94 -1.78 16.52
N GLY A 185 29.14 -0.83 16.04
CA GLY A 185 27.69 -0.73 16.34
C GLY A 185 26.80 -1.84 15.77
N HIS A 186 27.31 -2.76 14.95
CA HIS A 186 26.62 -4.00 14.56
C HIS A 186 26.89 -5.16 15.55
N ASN A 187 27.91 -5.05 16.41
CA ASN A 187 28.27 -6.03 17.43
C ASN A 187 27.69 -5.69 18.82
N VAL A 188 27.36 -4.42 19.08
CA VAL A 188 26.92 -3.91 20.39
C VAL A 188 25.51 -4.37 20.78
N ALA A 189 24.64 -4.66 19.82
CA ALA A 189 23.30 -5.14 20.13
C ALA A 189 23.36 -6.59 20.64
N ARG A 190 23.05 -6.82 21.93
CA ARG A 190 22.80 -8.15 22.52
C ARG A 190 21.50 -8.76 21.96
N LEU A 191 21.49 -9.02 20.64
CA LEU A 191 20.43 -9.74 19.94
C LEU A 191 20.39 -11.21 20.36
N ASP A 192 21.49 -11.74 20.92
CA ASP A 192 21.53 -13.08 21.51
C ASP A 192 21.48 -13.04 23.05
N PRO A 193 20.27 -13.14 23.64
CA PRO A 193 20.10 -13.23 25.08
C PRO A 193 20.44 -14.61 25.68
N LEU A 194 20.90 -15.58 24.86
CA LEU A 194 21.11 -16.99 25.23
C LEU A 194 22.56 -17.47 25.05
N GLY A 195 23.44 -16.72 24.38
CA GLY A 195 24.86 -17.06 24.19
C GLY A 195 25.12 -18.27 23.28
N ILE A 196 24.35 -18.40 22.18
CA ILE A 196 24.37 -19.54 21.25
C ILE A 196 24.99 -19.15 19.89
N ASN A 197 25.02 -17.87 19.53
CA ASN A 197 25.54 -17.38 18.26
C ASN A 197 27.08 -17.45 18.18
N SER A 198 27.55 -17.77 16.97
CA SER A 198 28.95 -17.80 16.57
C SER A 198 29.22 -16.92 15.35
N ALA A 199 28.47 -15.82 15.24
CA ALA A 199 28.90 -14.63 14.49
C ALA A 199 29.92 -13.86 15.33
N ASP A 200 30.79 -13.05 14.71
CA ASP A 200 31.85 -12.25 15.36
C ASP A 200 31.29 -11.05 16.17
N LEU A 201 30.40 -11.36 17.12
CA LEU A 201 29.78 -10.43 18.05
C LEU A 201 30.71 -10.26 19.26
N ASP A 202 31.48 -9.18 19.25
CA ASP A 202 32.22 -8.76 20.43
C ASP A 202 31.27 -7.95 21.33
N ASP A 203 30.97 -8.45 22.53
CA ASP A 203 29.84 -8.02 23.41
C ASP A 203 29.89 -6.54 23.90
N LYS A 204 31.01 -5.87 23.68
CA LYS A 204 31.20 -4.64 22.89
C LYS A 204 30.79 -3.20 23.43
N THR A 205 30.22 -2.98 24.62
CA THR A 205 29.76 -1.66 25.16
C THR A 205 30.63 -0.40 24.83
N PRO A 206 30.11 0.63 24.11
CA PRO A 206 30.89 1.81 23.68
C PRO A 206 31.61 2.59 24.81
N PRO A 207 32.97 2.67 24.81
CA PRO A 207 33.75 3.42 25.79
C PRO A 207 33.37 4.90 25.87
N GLU A 208 32.90 5.46 24.77
CA GLU A 208 32.55 6.88 24.66
C GLU A 208 31.33 7.27 25.52
N LEU A 209 30.61 6.30 26.13
CA LEU A 209 29.53 6.53 27.09
C LEU A 209 30.00 6.57 28.56
N LEU A 210 31.22 6.11 28.86
CA LEU A 210 31.79 6.08 30.21
C LEU A 210 32.57 7.36 30.52
N TYR A 211 32.21 8.07 31.61
CA TYR A 211 33.02 9.21 32.07
C TYR A 211 34.46 8.80 32.46
N SER A 212 34.66 7.57 32.93
CA SER A 212 35.97 7.03 33.27
C SER A 212 36.90 6.84 32.06
N SER A 213 36.34 6.61 30.86
CA SER A 213 37.11 6.62 29.61
C SER A 213 37.66 8.00 29.25
N TYR A 214 37.06 9.06 29.79
CA TYR A 214 37.53 10.44 29.70
C TYR A 214 38.36 10.90 30.92
N ARG A 215 38.80 9.96 31.77
CA ARG A 215 39.60 10.20 32.99
C ARG A 215 38.90 11.01 34.10
N PHE A 216 37.57 11.07 34.12
CA PHE A 216 36.83 11.55 35.28
C PHE A 216 36.71 10.47 36.35
N GLU A 217 36.76 10.88 37.61
CA GLU A 217 36.58 10.04 38.80
C GLU A 217 35.30 10.46 39.58
N GLU A 218 34.86 9.69 40.59
CA GLU A 218 33.68 10.07 41.40
C GLU A 218 33.90 11.41 42.14
N ALA A 219 35.16 11.79 42.41
CA ALA A 219 35.52 13.10 42.95
C ALA A 219 35.19 14.28 42.01
N ASP A 220 35.05 14.04 40.70
CA ASP A 220 34.71 15.07 39.72
C ASP A 220 33.19 15.35 39.63
N MET A 221 32.34 14.57 40.30
CA MET A 221 30.87 14.64 40.17
C MET A 221 30.25 16.00 40.55
N GLU A 222 30.87 16.72 41.50
CA GLU A 222 30.44 18.06 41.91
C GLU A 222 31.00 19.19 41.02
N ARG A 223 31.95 18.89 40.12
CA ARG A 223 32.56 19.91 39.26
C ARG A 223 31.53 20.44 38.26
N VAL A 224 31.46 21.76 38.15
CA VAL A 224 30.46 22.46 37.34
C VAL A 224 31.03 22.77 35.95
N PHE A 225 30.31 22.37 34.90
CA PHE A 225 30.70 22.54 33.51
C PHE A 225 29.72 23.43 32.73
N LYS A 226 30.22 24.29 31.83
CA LYS A 226 29.43 25.06 30.87
C LYS A 226 28.83 24.10 29.84
N LEU A 227 27.51 24.14 29.68
CA LEU A 227 26.81 23.34 28.67
C LEU A 227 27.08 23.90 27.26
N PRO A 228 27.24 23.04 26.22
CA PRO A 228 27.25 23.49 24.84
C PRO A 228 25.86 24.00 24.42
N SER A 229 25.80 24.85 23.39
CA SER A 229 24.53 25.31 22.80
C SER A 229 23.73 24.21 22.09
N THR A 230 24.32 23.02 21.91
CA THR A 230 23.73 21.84 21.27
C THR A 230 23.12 20.86 22.28
N THR A 231 22.73 21.34 23.47
CA THR A 231 21.95 20.55 24.44
C THR A 231 20.98 21.44 25.24
N PHE A 232 19.86 20.85 25.64
CA PHE A 232 18.77 21.47 26.41
C PHE A 232 18.63 20.84 27.81
N ILE A 233 19.54 19.94 28.24
CA ILE A 233 19.51 19.31 29.58
C ILE A 233 19.52 20.33 30.73
N GLY A 234 20.10 21.52 30.52
CA GLY A 234 20.07 22.61 31.49
C GLY A 234 18.73 23.36 31.58
N GLY A 235 17.86 23.24 30.58
CA GLY A 235 16.70 24.11 30.41
C GLY A 235 17.12 25.58 30.32
N LYS A 236 17.03 26.30 31.43
CA LYS A 236 17.50 27.71 31.55
C LYS A 236 18.93 27.82 32.13
N GLU A 237 19.46 26.75 32.70
CA GLU A 237 20.77 26.69 33.34
C GLU A 237 21.86 26.51 32.27
N LYS A 238 22.88 27.38 32.27
CA LYS A 238 24.03 27.28 31.33
C LYS A 238 25.21 26.47 31.88
N PHE A 239 25.12 26.07 33.15
CA PHE A 239 26.17 25.40 33.90
C PHE A 239 25.52 24.33 34.79
N LEU A 240 26.10 23.13 34.84
CA LEU A 240 25.63 22.02 35.68
C LEU A 240 26.80 21.24 36.30
N PRO A 241 26.64 20.68 37.50
CA PRO A 241 27.52 19.63 38.02
C PRO A 241 27.58 18.42 37.06
N LEU A 242 28.72 17.74 36.97
CA LEU A 242 28.87 16.53 36.14
C LEU A 242 27.83 15.45 36.46
N ARG A 243 27.52 15.24 37.75
CA ARG A 243 26.44 14.34 38.18
C ARG A 243 25.09 14.67 37.54
N ASP A 244 24.74 15.95 37.48
CA ASP A 244 23.46 16.41 36.96
C ASP A 244 23.43 16.32 35.43
N ILE A 245 24.56 16.56 34.76
CA ILE A 245 24.72 16.33 33.32
C ILE A 245 24.46 14.85 33.00
N LEU A 246 25.18 13.94 33.66
CA LEU A 246 25.04 12.50 33.46
C LEU A 246 23.62 12.04 33.79
N GLY A 247 23.07 12.40 34.94
CA GLY A 247 21.72 11.99 35.35
C GLY A 247 20.60 12.50 34.43
N ARG A 248 20.72 13.72 33.88
CA ARG A 248 19.75 14.25 32.92
C ARG A 248 19.88 13.58 31.54
N LEU A 249 21.10 13.28 31.08
CA LEU A 249 21.34 12.51 29.85
C LEU A 249 20.85 11.07 29.95
N GLU A 250 21.15 10.37 31.07
CA GLU A 250 20.66 9.02 31.36
C GLU A 250 19.12 8.99 31.33
N LYS A 251 18.46 9.99 31.91
CA LYS A 251 16.99 10.12 31.90
C LYS A 251 16.42 10.39 30.50
N ALA A 252 17.11 11.15 29.65
CA ALA A 252 16.64 11.54 28.32
C ALA A 252 16.84 10.45 27.25
N TYR A 253 17.93 9.69 27.33
CA TYR A 253 18.37 8.80 26.24
C TYR A 253 18.56 7.32 26.60
N CYS A 254 18.64 6.98 27.89
CA CYS A 254 19.03 5.64 28.36
C CYS A 254 18.00 4.98 29.32
N ASN A 255 16.82 5.58 29.49
CA ASN A 255 15.75 5.04 30.34
C ASN A 255 14.69 4.33 29.47
N LYS A 256 13.39 4.48 29.77
CA LYS A 256 12.28 3.84 29.02
C LYS A 256 12.08 4.33 27.58
N ILE A 257 12.87 5.30 27.13
CA ILE A 257 12.88 5.84 25.77
C ILE A 257 14.32 5.79 25.25
N GLY A 258 14.50 5.25 24.04
CA GLY A 258 15.70 5.40 23.22
C GLY A 258 15.38 6.25 21.99
N VAL A 259 16.25 7.21 21.66
CA VAL A 259 16.02 8.19 20.59
C VAL A 259 17.12 8.07 19.52
N GLU A 260 16.76 7.70 18.29
CA GLU A 260 17.68 7.78 17.14
C GLU A 260 17.31 8.94 16.23
N PHE A 261 18.19 9.94 16.18
CA PHE A 261 17.99 11.14 15.38
C PHE A 261 19.28 11.76 14.83
N MET A 262 20.45 11.42 15.38
CA MET A 262 21.74 12.03 15.02
C MET A 262 22.23 11.72 13.60
N PHE A 263 21.52 10.87 12.85
CA PHE A 263 21.72 10.68 11.40
C PHE A 263 20.98 11.72 10.54
N ILE A 264 20.09 12.52 11.13
CA ILE A 264 19.32 13.56 10.43
C ILE A 264 20.26 14.73 10.10
N ASN A 265 20.39 15.04 8.81
CA ASN A 265 21.31 16.08 8.32
C ASN A 265 20.92 17.52 8.72
N SER A 266 19.67 17.75 9.16
CA SER A 266 19.21 19.08 9.59
C SER A 266 19.48 19.33 11.07
N LEU A 267 20.29 20.36 11.36
CA LEU A 267 20.56 20.83 12.72
C LEU A 267 19.30 21.36 13.42
N GLU A 268 18.40 22.03 12.69
CA GLU A 268 17.13 22.53 13.21
C GLU A 268 16.27 21.37 13.74
N GLN A 269 16.13 20.31 12.93
CA GLN A 269 15.39 19.10 13.31
C GLN A 269 16.06 18.38 14.48
N CYS A 270 17.39 18.25 14.48
CA CYS A 270 18.12 17.68 15.60
C CYS A 270 17.92 18.48 16.90
N ASN A 271 17.98 19.82 16.85
CA ASN A 271 17.76 20.68 18.01
C ASN A 271 16.31 20.64 18.50
N TRP A 272 15.34 20.58 17.59
CA TRP A 272 13.93 20.40 17.92
C TRP A 272 13.71 19.11 18.71
N ILE A 273 14.31 17.99 18.27
CA ILE A 273 14.24 16.71 18.98
C ILE A 273 14.91 16.82 20.36
N ARG A 274 16.13 17.37 20.45
CA ARG A 274 16.81 17.60 21.73
C ARG A 274 15.94 18.41 22.70
N GLU A 275 15.30 19.50 22.24
CA GLU A 275 14.40 20.31 23.07
C GLU A 275 13.20 19.49 23.61
N ARG A 276 12.68 18.52 22.84
CA ARG A 276 11.54 17.66 23.28
C ARG A 276 11.93 16.50 24.20
N PHE A 277 13.20 16.11 24.28
CA PHE A 277 13.65 14.97 25.10
C PHE A 277 14.61 15.33 26.24
N GLU A 278 15.47 16.33 26.06
CA GLU A 278 16.46 16.74 27.07
C GLU A 278 15.93 17.76 28.09
N THR A 279 14.94 18.57 27.72
CA THR A 279 14.42 19.64 28.59
C THR A 279 13.88 19.05 29.90
N PRO A 280 14.26 19.59 31.08
CA PRO A 280 13.74 19.10 32.35
C PRO A 280 12.21 19.12 32.43
N ASN A 281 11.63 18.06 33.02
CA ASN A 281 10.19 17.90 33.30
C ASN A 281 9.25 17.78 32.08
N ILE A 282 9.77 17.40 30.91
CA ILE A 282 8.96 17.09 29.71
C ILE A 282 7.89 16.00 29.92
N MET A 283 8.14 14.99 30.77
CA MET A 283 7.21 13.88 31.07
C MET A 283 6.41 14.11 32.36
N THR A 284 5.95 15.35 32.61
CA THR A 284 5.06 15.65 33.75
C THR A 284 3.61 15.66 33.30
N TYR A 285 2.82 14.73 33.84
CA TYR A 285 1.39 14.57 33.53
C TYR A 285 0.49 15.05 34.66
N THR A 286 -0.67 15.62 34.30
CA THR A 286 -1.76 15.93 35.22
C THR A 286 -2.50 14.67 35.68
N ASN A 287 -3.19 14.75 36.81
CA ASN A 287 -3.99 13.64 37.34
C ASN A 287 -5.13 13.24 36.39
N GLU A 288 -5.63 14.18 35.60
CA GLU A 288 -6.67 13.98 34.58
C GLU A 288 -6.13 13.20 33.38
N GLU A 289 -4.92 13.53 32.91
CA GLU A 289 -4.23 12.79 31.84
C GLU A 289 -3.89 11.36 32.30
N LYS A 290 -3.34 11.19 33.51
CA LYS A 290 -3.07 9.87 34.10
C LYS A 290 -4.33 8.99 34.16
N ARG A 291 -5.46 9.54 34.62
CA ARG A 291 -6.76 8.84 34.61
C ARG A 291 -7.28 8.54 33.20
N LEU A 292 -7.03 9.41 32.23
CA LEU A 292 -7.39 9.18 30.82
C LEU A 292 -6.58 8.03 30.20
N ILE A 293 -5.27 7.95 30.48
CA ILE A 293 -4.39 6.84 30.06
C ILE A 293 -4.91 5.53 30.65
N LEU A 294 -5.14 5.48 31.97
CA LEU A 294 -5.72 4.33 32.67
C LEU A 294 -7.06 3.89 32.05
N ALA A 295 -7.96 4.83 31.77
CA ALA A 295 -9.25 4.54 31.16
C ALA A 295 -9.16 4.02 29.72
N ARG A 296 -8.16 4.45 28.93
CA ARG A 296 -7.89 3.92 27.58
C ARG A 296 -7.33 2.51 27.64
N LEU A 297 -6.32 2.30 28.48
CA LEU A 297 -5.64 1.02 28.69
C LEU A 297 -6.60 -0.03 29.26
N THR A 298 -7.50 0.36 30.17
CA THR A 298 -8.54 -0.52 30.71
C THR A 298 -9.49 -1.05 29.63
N ARG A 299 -9.87 -0.21 28.65
CA ARG A 299 -10.71 -0.65 27.52
C ARG A 299 -9.96 -1.58 26.57
N ALA A 300 -8.67 -1.32 26.34
CA ALA A 300 -7.84 -2.15 25.48
C ALA A 300 -7.71 -3.57 26.06
N THR A 301 -7.28 -3.69 27.33
CA THR A 301 -7.13 -4.97 28.03
C THR A 301 -8.48 -5.68 28.26
N GLY A 302 -9.51 -4.94 28.66
CA GLY A 302 -10.84 -5.50 28.90
C GLY A 302 -11.49 -6.07 27.64
N PHE A 303 -11.21 -5.49 26.47
CA PHE A 303 -11.74 -5.99 25.18
C PHE A 303 -11.13 -7.35 24.82
N GLU A 304 -9.82 -7.51 24.95
CA GLU A 304 -9.15 -8.81 24.71
C GLU A 304 -9.61 -9.86 25.71
N ALA A 305 -9.72 -9.51 27.00
CA ALA A 305 -10.20 -10.41 28.04
C ALA A 305 -11.65 -10.87 27.78
N PHE A 306 -12.52 -9.97 27.30
CA PHE A 306 -13.89 -10.30 26.92
C PHE A 306 -13.93 -11.25 25.72
N LEU A 307 -13.16 -10.98 24.66
CA LEU A 307 -13.07 -11.86 23.50
C LEU A 307 -12.51 -13.24 23.88
N ALA A 308 -11.47 -13.31 24.71
CA ALA A 308 -10.91 -14.57 25.22
C ALA A 308 -11.93 -15.40 26.01
N LYS A 309 -12.78 -14.73 26.81
CA LYS A 309 -13.83 -15.34 27.64
C LYS A 309 -15.02 -15.85 26.81
N LYS A 310 -15.42 -15.14 25.76
CA LYS A 310 -16.61 -15.46 24.94
C LYS A 310 -16.30 -16.33 23.72
N PHE A 311 -15.11 -16.20 23.14
CA PHE A 311 -14.72 -16.79 21.86
C PHE A 311 -13.32 -17.43 21.97
N SER A 312 -13.13 -18.34 22.94
CA SER A 312 -11.82 -18.92 23.28
C SER A 312 -11.18 -19.74 22.16
N SER A 313 -11.97 -20.37 21.29
CA SER A 313 -11.51 -21.16 20.13
C SER A 313 -11.26 -20.33 18.87
N GLU A 314 -11.63 -19.05 18.87
CA GLU A 314 -11.61 -18.21 17.67
C GLU A 314 -10.30 -17.45 17.53
N LYS A 315 -9.70 -17.54 16.33
CA LYS A 315 -8.53 -16.73 15.97
C LYS A 315 -8.92 -15.26 15.90
N ARG A 316 -8.34 -14.44 16.78
CA ARG A 316 -8.59 -12.99 16.85
C ARG A 316 -7.34 -12.13 16.64
N PHE A 317 -6.15 -12.71 16.78
CA PHE A 317 -4.86 -12.02 16.77
C PHE A 317 -4.81 -10.87 17.78
N GLY A 318 -5.08 -11.22 19.04
CA GLY A 318 -5.23 -10.28 20.14
C GLY A 318 -3.98 -9.44 20.43
N LEU A 319 -4.21 -8.33 21.13
CA LEU A 319 -3.21 -7.32 21.46
C LEU A 319 -2.48 -7.59 22.79
N GLU A 320 -2.74 -8.71 23.48
CA GLU A 320 -2.23 -8.97 24.83
C GLU A 320 -0.68 -8.95 24.88
N GLY A 321 -0.12 -8.09 25.73
CA GLY A 321 1.31 -7.77 25.80
C GLY A 321 1.73 -6.51 25.06
N CYS A 322 0.80 -5.81 24.38
CA CYS A 322 1.02 -4.50 23.77
C CYS A 322 -0.27 -3.64 23.77
N GLU A 323 -1.12 -3.78 24.79
CA GLU A 323 -2.40 -3.06 24.92
C GLU A 323 -2.24 -1.52 24.93
N ILE A 324 -1.04 -1.04 25.25
CA ILE A 324 -0.64 0.38 25.21
C ILE A 324 -0.73 1.00 23.81
N MET A 325 -0.72 0.19 22.74
CA MET A 325 -0.92 0.64 21.36
C MET A 325 -2.25 1.40 21.18
N ILE A 326 -3.30 1.06 21.95
CA ILE A 326 -4.59 1.74 21.85
C ILE A 326 -4.56 3.15 22.46
N PRO A 327 -4.05 3.36 23.69
CA PRO A 327 -3.67 4.69 24.18
C PRO A 327 -2.73 5.46 23.22
N ALA A 328 -1.70 4.80 22.66
CA ALA A 328 -0.72 5.43 21.77
C ALA A 328 -1.38 6.03 20.52
N MET A 329 -2.16 5.22 19.78
CA MET A 329 -2.92 5.71 18.62
C MET A 329 -3.90 6.83 19.00
N LYS A 330 -4.54 6.76 20.18
CA LYS A 330 -5.43 7.84 20.65
C LYS A 330 -4.69 9.14 20.87
N GLU A 331 -3.49 9.09 21.42
CA GLU A 331 -2.71 10.29 21.70
C GLU A 331 -2.21 10.96 20.42
N VAL A 332 -1.69 10.17 19.47
CA VAL A 332 -1.36 10.65 18.12
C VAL A 332 -2.58 11.33 17.48
N ILE A 333 -3.74 10.67 17.50
CA ILE A 333 -4.97 11.23 16.92
C ILE A 333 -5.38 12.53 17.60
N ASP A 334 -5.36 12.61 18.93
CA ASP A 334 -5.81 13.78 19.67
C ASP A 334 -4.88 14.98 19.48
N VAL A 335 -3.56 14.76 19.51
CA VAL A 335 -2.57 15.81 19.25
C VAL A 335 -2.67 16.29 17.80
N SER A 336 -2.69 15.40 16.80
CA SER A 336 -2.89 15.78 15.40
C SER A 336 -4.21 16.52 15.17
N THR A 337 -5.32 16.08 15.79
CA THR A 337 -6.61 16.78 15.71
C THR A 337 -6.53 18.19 16.29
N ARG A 338 -5.80 18.37 17.41
CA ARG A 338 -5.56 19.68 18.04
C ARG A 338 -4.82 20.60 17.08
N LEU A 339 -3.77 20.08 16.42
CA LEU A 339 -2.90 20.78 15.49
C LEU A 339 -3.52 21.07 14.10
N GLY A 340 -4.65 20.47 13.75
CA GLY A 340 -5.43 20.84 12.55
C GLY A 340 -5.89 19.68 11.66
N VAL A 341 -5.51 18.45 11.98
CA VAL A 341 -5.91 17.27 11.19
C VAL A 341 -7.41 16.97 11.38
N GLU A 342 -8.08 16.73 10.26
CA GLU A 342 -9.52 16.44 10.14
C GLU A 342 -9.79 15.03 9.60
N SER A 343 -8.83 14.42 8.89
CA SER A 343 -8.96 13.09 8.27
C SER A 343 -7.68 12.26 8.47
N ILE A 344 -7.82 11.02 8.94
CA ILE A 344 -6.71 10.09 9.14
C ILE A 344 -7.03 8.76 8.44
N ILE A 345 -6.15 8.38 7.51
CA ILE A 345 -6.21 7.09 6.80
C ILE A 345 -5.20 6.14 7.47
N MET A 346 -5.63 4.91 7.74
CA MET A 346 -4.87 3.92 8.51
C MET A 346 -4.66 2.62 7.74
N GLY A 347 -3.43 2.12 7.75
CA GLY A 347 -3.08 0.74 7.39
C GLY A 347 -2.61 -0.02 8.62
N MET A 348 -2.99 -1.29 8.75
CA MET A 348 -2.48 -2.14 9.83
C MET A 348 -2.59 -3.64 9.51
N PRO A 349 -1.72 -4.48 10.08
CA PRO A 349 -1.83 -5.95 10.00
C PRO A 349 -2.99 -6.47 10.86
N HIS A 350 -3.07 -7.80 11.00
CA HIS A 350 -4.06 -8.49 11.81
C HIS A 350 -3.99 -8.16 13.32
N ARG A 351 -2.77 -7.92 13.85
CA ARG A 351 -2.53 -7.85 15.30
C ARG A 351 -3.24 -6.66 15.95
N GLY A 352 -4.13 -6.95 16.90
CA GLY A 352 -4.93 -5.96 17.61
C GLY A 352 -5.97 -5.22 16.75
N ARG A 353 -6.23 -5.65 15.50
CA ARG A 353 -7.11 -4.92 14.57
C ARG A 353 -8.53 -4.74 15.12
N LEU A 354 -9.10 -5.80 15.69
CA LEU A 354 -10.44 -5.73 16.30
C LEU A 354 -10.49 -4.71 17.44
N ASN A 355 -9.40 -4.57 18.20
CA ASN A 355 -9.28 -3.59 19.28
C ASN A 355 -9.16 -2.15 18.73
N VAL A 356 -8.43 -1.95 17.63
CA VAL A 356 -8.38 -0.65 16.92
C VAL A 356 -9.77 -0.26 16.39
N LEU A 357 -10.50 -1.19 15.76
CA LEU A 357 -11.86 -0.96 15.28
C LEU A 357 -12.81 -0.58 16.43
N ALA A 358 -12.80 -1.35 17.53
CA ALA A 358 -13.64 -1.12 18.71
C ALA A 358 -13.28 0.16 19.49
N ASN A 359 -12.00 0.36 19.80
CA ASN A 359 -11.55 1.37 20.76
C ASN A 359 -11.01 2.65 20.11
N VAL A 360 -10.31 2.57 18.98
CA VAL A 360 -9.79 3.75 18.27
C VAL A 360 -10.87 4.34 17.36
N CYS A 361 -11.39 3.54 16.43
CA CYS A 361 -12.36 3.97 15.43
C CYS A 361 -13.74 4.22 16.04
N ARG A 362 -14.17 3.35 16.99
CA ARG A 362 -15.53 3.27 17.57
C ARG A 362 -16.57 2.62 16.64
N LYS A 363 -16.15 1.59 15.89
CA LYS A 363 -17.08 0.69 15.19
C LYS A 363 -18.04 0.05 16.22
N PRO A 364 -19.35 -0.05 15.96
CA PRO A 364 -20.30 -0.63 16.92
C PRO A 364 -19.92 -2.06 17.30
N LEU A 365 -19.86 -2.34 18.61
CA LEU A 365 -19.37 -3.63 19.13
C LEU A 365 -20.21 -4.82 18.65
N HIS A 366 -21.54 -4.68 18.55
CA HIS A 366 -22.39 -5.76 18.05
C HIS A 366 -22.02 -6.18 16.61
N GLN A 367 -21.67 -5.21 15.73
CA GLN A 367 -21.23 -5.51 14.37
C GLN A 367 -19.87 -6.22 14.32
N ILE A 368 -19.00 -6.02 15.32
CA ILE A 368 -17.76 -6.78 15.45
C ILE A 368 -18.07 -8.20 15.94
N PHE A 369 -18.97 -8.35 16.92
CA PHE A 369 -19.31 -9.64 17.52
C PHE A 369 -20.12 -10.55 16.59
N THR A 370 -20.95 -10.03 15.67
CA THR A 370 -21.64 -10.86 14.66
C THR A 370 -20.67 -11.58 13.72
N GLN A 371 -19.45 -11.06 13.51
CA GLN A 371 -18.40 -11.74 12.73
C GLN A 371 -17.83 -13.01 13.41
N PHE A 372 -18.29 -13.34 14.61
CA PHE A 372 -18.00 -14.59 15.31
C PHE A 372 -19.17 -15.58 15.28
N ALA A 373 -20.34 -15.19 14.75
CA ALA A 373 -21.56 -16.00 14.75
C ALA A 373 -21.77 -16.84 13.46
N GLY A 374 -20.95 -16.63 12.42
CA GLY A 374 -21.03 -17.42 11.17
C GLY A 374 -22.30 -17.19 10.34
N LEU A 375 -22.91 -16.01 10.46
CA LEU A 375 -24.15 -15.65 9.76
C LEU A 375 -23.94 -15.47 8.25
N GLU A 376 -24.98 -15.73 7.47
CA GLU A 376 -25.01 -15.44 6.03
C GLU A 376 -25.01 -13.94 5.74
N ALA A 377 -24.50 -13.55 4.58
CA ALA A 377 -24.49 -12.16 4.13
C ALA A 377 -25.77 -11.78 3.40
N ALA A 378 -26.24 -10.55 3.62
CA ALA A 378 -27.42 -9.98 2.98
C ALA A 378 -27.09 -9.10 1.75
N ASP A 379 -25.82 -9.07 1.32
CA ASP A 379 -25.31 -8.34 0.16
C ASP A 379 -24.19 -9.11 -0.57
N ASP A 380 -23.98 -8.80 -1.84
CA ASP A 380 -23.08 -9.56 -2.72
C ASP A 380 -21.60 -9.42 -2.31
N GLY A 381 -20.88 -10.54 -2.37
CA GLY A 381 -19.46 -10.65 -2.11
C GLY A 381 -19.08 -12.06 -1.65
N SER A 382 -17.77 -12.37 -1.66
CA SER A 382 -17.24 -13.53 -0.93
C SER A 382 -17.05 -13.23 0.55
N GLY A 383 -16.96 -11.95 0.91
CA GLY A 383 -16.43 -11.50 2.18
C GLY A 383 -14.94 -11.79 2.35
N ASP A 384 -14.46 -11.52 3.56
CA ASP A 384 -13.12 -11.84 4.02
C ASP A 384 -13.14 -12.01 5.55
N VAL A 385 -12.05 -12.53 6.12
CA VAL A 385 -11.94 -12.73 7.58
C VAL A 385 -11.97 -11.41 8.34
N LYS A 386 -12.60 -11.44 9.53
CA LYS A 386 -12.84 -10.30 10.44
C LYS A 386 -11.65 -9.35 10.69
N TYR A 387 -10.42 -9.84 10.59
CA TYR A 387 -9.19 -9.06 10.78
C TYR A 387 -8.53 -8.55 9.48
N HIS A 388 -9.24 -8.61 8.34
CA HIS A 388 -8.88 -7.92 7.08
C HIS A 388 -9.82 -6.76 6.75
N LEU A 389 -11.04 -6.77 7.30
CA LEU A 389 -12.12 -5.84 6.97
C LEU A 389 -11.74 -4.38 7.28
N GLY A 390 -12.19 -3.47 6.42
CA GLY A 390 -11.97 -2.03 6.55
C GLY A 390 -13.04 -1.32 7.39
N THR A 391 -12.89 -0.01 7.57
CA THR A 391 -13.98 0.83 8.11
C THR A 391 -13.80 2.29 7.71
N TYR A 392 -14.91 3.03 7.62
CA TYR A 392 -14.94 4.49 7.57
C TYR A 392 -15.87 4.99 8.68
N ILE A 393 -15.40 5.93 9.50
CA ILE A 393 -16.19 6.56 10.57
C ILE A 393 -15.88 8.06 10.62
N GLU A 394 -16.91 8.89 10.52
CA GLU A 394 -16.86 10.32 10.85
C GLU A 394 -17.51 10.53 12.23
N ARG A 395 -16.80 11.18 13.16
CA ARG A 395 -17.30 11.41 14.52
C ARG A 395 -16.64 12.61 15.20
N LEU A 396 -17.31 13.15 16.22
CA LEU A 396 -16.71 14.12 17.14
C LEU A 396 -15.58 13.45 17.95
N ASN A 397 -14.39 14.05 17.94
CA ASN A 397 -13.34 13.75 18.91
C ASN A 397 -13.66 14.51 20.21
N ARG A 398 -14.04 13.79 21.27
CA ARG A 398 -14.45 14.40 22.55
C ARG A 398 -13.31 15.04 23.34
N VAL A 399 -12.05 14.79 23.01
CA VAL A 399 -10.89 15.40 23.70
C VAL A 399 -10.56 16.78 23.12
N THR A 400 -10.71 16.95 21.81
CA THR A 400 -10.43 18.22 21.10
C THR A 400 -11.69 18.99 20.72
N ASN A 401 -12.86 18.38 20.87
CA ASN A 401 -14.18 18.85 20.44
C ASN A 401 -14.27 19.23 18.95
N LYS A 402 -13.44 18.61 18.10
CA LYS A 402 -13.47 18.74 16.63
C LYS A 402 -13.98 17.46 15.97
N ASN A 403 -14.63 17.56 14.81
CA ASN A 403 -14.96 16.38 14.01
C ASN A 403 -13.69 15.78 13.38
N ILE A 404 -13.65 14.46 13.29
CA ILE A 404 -12.58 13.71 12.64
C ILE A 404 -13.14 12.54 11.83
N ARG A 405 -12.54 12.31 10.66
CA ARG A 405 -12.72 11.13 9.81
C ARG A 405 -11.59 10.14 10.08
N LEU A 406 -11.97 8.89 10.32
CA LEU A 406 -11.06 7.78 10.52
C LEU A 406 -11.41 6.69 9.52
N ALA A 407 -10.47 6.34 8.64
CA ALA A 407 -10.59 5.23 7.71
C ALA A 407 -9.51 4.19 8.01
N VAL A 408 -9.88 2.91 8.17
CA VAL A 408 -8.94 1.78 8.16
C VAL A 408 -9.10 1.07 6.84
N VAL A 409 -8.02 0.97 6.07
CA VAL A 409 -8.04 0.35 4.74
C VAL A 409 -8.16 -1.16 4.86
N ALA A 410 -9.00 -1.78 4.03
CA ALA A 410 -9.09 -3.24 3.96
C ALA A 410 -7.78 -3.82 3.36
N ASN A 411 -7.29 -4.94 3.90
CA ASN A 411 -6.00 -5.51 3.49
C ASN A 411 -6.00 -7.03 3.47
N PRO A 412 -5.21 -7.67 2.58
CA PRO A 412 -5.00 -9.11 2.61
C PRO A 412 -4.06 -9.52 3.77
N SER A 413 -3.84 -10.82 3.92
CA SER A 413 -2.82 -11.36 4.85
C SER A 413 -1.37 -11.07 4.43
N HIS A 414 -1.14 -10.55 3.21
CA HIS A 414 0.17 -10.16 2.71
C HIS A 414 0.59 -8.88 3.45
N LEU A 415 1.43 -9.03 4.47
CA LEU A 415 1.84 -7.95 5.37
C LEU A 415 2.53 -6.81 4.59
N GLU A 416 2.33 -5.58 5.07
CA GLU A 416 2.88 -4.33 4.50
C GLU A 416 2.41 -3.98 3.06
N ALA A 417 1.74 -4.90 2.33
CA ALA A 417 1.22 -4.64 0.98
C ALA A 417 0.10 -3.58 0.92
N VAL A 418 -0.47 -3.19 2.08
CA VAL A 418 -1.47 -2.11 2.20
C VAL A 418 -0.84 -0.73 2.33
N ASP A 419 0.43 -0.64 2.73
CA ASP A 419 1.13 0.61 2.99
C ASP A 419 1.06 1.60 1.82
N PRO A 420 1.40 1.23 0.57
CA PRO A 420 1.28 2.16 -0.55
C PRO A 420 -0.17 2.52 -0.87
N VAL A 421 -1.12 1.60 -0.65
CA VAL A 421 -2.57 1.84 -0.85
C VAL A 421 -3.09 2.91 0.11
N VAL A 422 -2.60 2.93 1.35
CA VAL A 422 -2.90 3.99 2.33
C VAL A 422 -2.28 5.31 1.91
N GLN A 423 -1.03 5.32 1.45
CA GLN A 423 -0.39 6.56 0.97
C GLN A 423 -1.15 7.18 -0.21
N GLY A 424 -1.49 6.36 -1.21
CA GLY A 424 -2.26 6.80 -2.38
C GLY A 424 -3.64 7.35 -2.02
N LYS A 425 -4.36 6.67 -1.13
CA LYS A 425 -5.66 7.11 -0.61
C LYS A 425 -5.54 8.43 0.17
N THR A 426 -4.49 8.57 0.97
CA THR A 426 -4.17 9.80 1.74
C THR A 426 -3.87 10.96 0.80
N ARG A 427 -3.06 10.76 -0.25
CA ARG A 427 -2.75 11.79 -1.26
C ARG A 427 -3.99 12.22 -2.04
N ALA A 428 -4.88 11.30 -2.37
CA ALA A 428 -6.15 11.64 -3.02
C ALA A 428 -7.08 12.44 -2.10
N GLU A 429 -7.21 12.05 -0.83
CA GLU A 429 -8.00 12.79 0.16
C GLU A 429 -7.41 14.19 0.44
N GLN A 430 -6.07 14.33 0.45
CA GLN A 430 -5.39 15.64 0.47
C GLN A 430 -5.79 16.49 -0.74
N PHE A 431 -5.68 15.92 -1.94
CA PHE A 431 -5.98 16.61 -3.19
C PHE A 431 -7.44 17.09 -3.26
N TYR A 432 -8.42 16.22 -3.03
CA TYR A 432 -9.85 16.59 -3.15
C TYR A 432 -10.35 17.49 -2.01
N ARG A 433 -9.62 17.60 -0.89
CA ARG A 433 -9.91 18.56 0.20
C ARG A 433 -9.12 19.87 0.09
N GLY A 434 -8.33 20.05 -0.97
CA GLY A 434 -7.49 21.25 -1.15
C GLY A 434 -6.37 21.37 -0.12
N ASP A 435 -5.90 20.25 0.43
CA ASP A 435 -4.86 20.18 1.48
C ASP A 435 -3.47 19.94 0.88
N GLY A 436 -3.03 20.83 -0.01
CA GLY A 436 -1.73 20.75 -0.69
C GLY A 436 -0.50 20.94 0.20
N GLU A 437 -0.70 21.24 1.48
CA GLU A 437 0.33 21.30 2.53
C GLU A 437 0.23 20.11 3.51
N GLY A 438 -0.73 19.21 3.32
CA GLY A 438 -0.97 18.04 4.17
C GLY A 438 -1.30 18.34 5.64
N LYS A 439 -1.86 19.51 5.95
CA LYS A 439 -2.16 19.96 7.33
C LYS A 439 -3.48 19.40 7.88
N LYS A 440 -4.43 19.04 7.00
CA LYS A 440 -5.77 18.54 7.35
C LYS A 440 -5.90 17.02 7.23
N VAL A 441 -5.07 16.38 6.41
CA VAL A 441 -5.17 14.96 6.08
C VAL A 441 -3.81 14.29 6.27
N MET A 442 -3.80 13.14 6.96
CA MET A 442 -2.58 12.37 7.21
C MET A 442 -2.81 10.86 7.20
N SER A 443 -1.69 10.14 7.19
CA SER A 443 -1.59 8.68 7.29
C SER A 443 -1.04 8.23 8.64
N ILE A 444 -1.54 7.11 9.16
CA ILE A 444 -0.88 6.32 10.20
C ILE A 444 -0.72 4.89 9.68
N LEU A 445 0.49 4.34 9.72
CA LEU A 445 0.75 2.95 9.37
C LEU A 445 1.19 2.17 10.61
N LEU A 446 0.62 0.99 10.80
CA LEU A 446 0.99 0.07 11.86
C LEU A 446 1.65 -1.15 11.24
N HIS A 447 2.73 -1.64 11.86
CA HIS A 447 3.56 -2.72 11.32
C HIS A 447 3.88 -3.78 12.38
N GLY A 448 4.23 -5.00 11.93
CA GLY A 448 4.91 -5.99 12.78
C GLY A 448 6.43 -5.89 12.64
N ASP A 449 7.19 -6.12 13.71
CA ASP A 449 8.66 -6.04 13.72
C ASP A 449 9.32 -6.83 12.58
N ALA A 450 9.01 -8.11 12.45
CA ALA A 450 9.63 -9.00 11.48
C ALA A 450 9.20 -8.69 10.02
N ALA A 451 8.04 -8.06 9.83
CA ALA A 451 7.54 -7.70 8.51
C ALA A 451 8.06 -6.34 8.06
N PHE A 452 8.16 -5.37 8.97
CA PHE A 452 8.70 -4.03 8.72
C PHE A 452 10.14 -4.06 8.18
N CYS A 453 10.99 -4.92 8.74
CA CYS A 453 12.36 -5.12 8.27
C CYS A 453 12.50 -6.12 7.11
N GLY A 454 11.46 -6.94 6.85
CA GLY A 454 11.53 -8.08 5.93
C GLY A 454 10.84 -7.88 4.58
N GLN A 455 9.87 -6.96 4.47
CA GLN A 455 9.11 -6.72 3.25
C GLN A 455 9.64 -5.50 2.48
N GLY A 456 10.12 -5.72 1.25
CA GLY A 456 10.69 -4.65 0.42
C GLY A 456 9.73 -3.49 0.10
N VAL A 457 8.41 -3.75 0.12
CA VAL A 457 7.38 -2.72 -0.10
C VAL A 457 7.38 -1.61 0.96
N VAL A 458 7.89 -1.88 2.17
CA VAL A 458 8.08 -0.86 3.22
C VAL A 458 9.09 0.19 2.77
N PHE A 459 10.25 -0.27 2.27
CA PHE A 459 11.26 0.61 1.68
C PHE A 459 10.71 1.37 0.47
N GLU A 460 10.04 0.66 -0.46
CA GLU A 460 9.46 1.31 -1.65
C GLU A 460 8.46 2.41 -1.26
N THR A 461 7.62 2.16 -0.26
CA THR A 461 6.60 3.12 0.19
C THR A 461 7.21 4.31 0.91
N MET A 462 8.15 4.08 1.85
CA MET A 462 8.88 5.16 2.52
C MET A 462 9.63 6.04 1.53
N HIS A 463 10.25 5.45 0.51
CA HIS A 463 10.97 6.18 -0.53
C HIS A 463 10.09 7.17 -1.32
N LEU A 464 8.76 7.02 -1.31
CA LEU A 464 7.82 7.97 -1.91
C LEU A 464 7.56 9.23 -1.05
N SER A 465 7.92 9.21 0.24
CA SER A 465 7.49 10.21 1.26
C SER A 465 7.87 11.66 0.94
N ASP A 466 9.03 11.91 0.32
CA ASP A 466 9.51 13.25 -0.07
C ASP A 466 9.33 13.54 -1.59
N LEU A 467 8.74 12.63 -2.38
CA LEU A 467 8.58 12.83 -3.83
C LEU A 467 7.38 13.75 -4.14
N PRO A 468 7.50 14.82 -4.97
CA PRO A 468 6.49 15.88 -5.09
C PRO A 468 5.05 15.44 -5.39
N ASP A 469 4.87 14.41 -6.23
CA ASP A 469 3.56 13.92 -6.66
C ASP A 469 3.03 12.70 -5.88
N TYR A 470 3.80 12.23 -4.90
CA TYR A 470 3.48 11.09 -4.03
C TYR A 470 3.47 11.42 -2.54
N THR A 471 4.16 12.49 -2.12
CA THR A 471 4.29 12.89 -0.71
C THR A 471 2.93 13.08 -0.05
N THR A 472 2.77 12.47 1.12
CA THR A 472 1.62 12.67 2.03
C THR A 472 1.95 13.63 3.17
N HIS A 473 3.06 14.37 3.05
CA HIS A 473 3.54 15.34 4.05
C HIS A 473 3.74 14.69 5.43
N GLY A 474 4.37 13.52 5.45
CA GLY A 474 4.76 12.77 6.64
C GLY A 474 3.70 11.78 7.15
N THR A 475 4.10 10.53 7.30
CA THR A 475 3.35 9.43 7.91
C THR A 475 3.85 9.14 9.33
N ILE A 476 2.94 8.83 10.25
CA ILE A 476 3.35 8.30 11.56
C ILE A 476 3.30 6.77 11.50
N HIS A 477 4.46 6.15 11.68
CA HIS A 477 4.60 4.69 11.71
C HIS A 477 4.62 4.20 13.15
N ILE A 478 3.86 3.16 13.46
CA ILE A 478 3.83 2.52 14.78
C ILE A 478 4.19 1.03 14.59
N VAL A 479 5.39 0.64 15.01
CA VAL A 479 5.84 -0.75 14.95
C VAL A 479 5.49 -1.44 16.26
N VAL A 480 4.69 -2.51 16.18
CA VAL A 480 4.20 -3.28 17.33
C VAL A 480 5.20 -4.38 17.65
N ASN A 481 6.39 -3.98 18.11
CA ASN A 481 7.56 -4.84 18.26
C ASN A 481 7.46 -5.76 19.48
N ASN A 482 6.83 -6.91 19.30
CA ASN A 482 6.79 -8.01 20.26
C ASN A 482 8.05 -8.89 20.28
N GLN A 483 9.09 -8.51 19.54
CA GLN A 483 10.36 -9.24 19.49
C GLN A 483 10.20 -10.68 18.95
N ILE A 484 9.22 -10.96 18.09
CA ILE A 484 8.97 -12.32 17.54
C ILE A 484 8.07 -12.33 16.28
N GLY A 485 8.64 -12.80 15.16
CA GLY A 485 7.93 -13.05 13.90
C GLY A 485 7.36 -14.48 13.83
N PHE A 486 6.09 -14.67 14.20
CA PHE A 486 5.46 -16.01 14.37
C PHE A 486 6.21 -16.84 15.44
N THR A 487 7.19 -17.65 15.01
CA THR A 487 8.12 -18.49 15.80
C THR A 487 9.57 -18.02 15.67
N THR A 488 9.87 -17.19 14.66
CA THR A 488 11.19 -16.70 14.30
C THR A 488 11.65 -15.62 15.28
N ASP A 489 12.82 -15.86 15.87
CA ASP A 489 13.53 -14.91 16.72
C ASP A 489 14.09 -13.74 15.90
N PRO A 490 14.11 -12.49 16.43
CA PRO A 490 14.73 -11.31 15.84
C PRO A 490 16.08 -11.52 15.14
N ARG A 491 16.97 -12.35 15.70
CA ARG A 491 18.28 -12.72 15.12
C ARG A 491 18.21 -13.35 13.73
N HIS A 492 17.07 -13.94 13.40
CA HIS A 492 16.82 -14.65 12.15
C HIS A 492 15.84 -13.88 11.25
N SER A 493 15.27 -12.76 11.71
CA SER A 493 14.33 -11.94 10.92
C SER A 493 14.99 -10.71 10.28
N ARG A 494 16.18 -10.29 10.73
CA ARG A 494 16.90 -9.12 10.22
C ARG A 494 18.42 -9.20 10.41
N SER A 495 19.13 -8.37 9.66
CA SER A 495 20.61 -8.21 9.74
C SER A 495 21.03 -6.88 10.38
N SER A 496 20.13 -6.24 11.14
CA SER A 496 20.33 -4.92 11.74
C SER A 496 19.90 -4.92 13.21
N PRO A 497 20.44 -4.02 14.06
CA PRO A 497 20.07 -3.94 15.49
C PRO A 497 18.56 -3.82 15.71
N TYR A 498 17.90 -2.89 15.02
CA TYR A 498 16.49 -2.61 15.18
C TYR A 498 15.69 -3.05 13.95
N CYS A 499 14.43 -3.42 14.15
CA CYS A 499 13.52 -3.67 13.01
C CYS A 499 13.26 -2.39 12.19
N THR A 500 13.46 -1.22 12.81
CA THR A 500 13.16 0.10 12.25
C THR A 500 14.26 0.72 11.38
N ASP A 501 15.41 0.07 11.24
CA ASP A 501 16.59 0.64 10.56
C ASP A 501 16.36 1.03 9.09
N VAL A 502 15.34 0.46 8.44
CA VAL A 502 14.89 0.84 7.09
C VAL A 502 14.48 2.32 6.98
N ALA A 503 13.95 2.91 8.06
CA ALA A 503 13.48 4.30 8.07
C ALA A 503 14.61 5.34 7.97
N ARG A 504 15.86 4.95 8.27
CA ARG A 504 17.04 5.82 8.14
C ARG A 504 17.24 6.31 6.70
N VAL A 505 16.76 5.55 5.70
CA VAL A 505 16.80 5.90 4.26
C VAL A 505 16.19 7.26 3.97
N VAL A 506 15.14 7.65 4.70
CA VAL A 506 14.39 8.90 4.49
C VAL A 506 14.66 9.97 5.56
N ASN A 507 15.64 9.72 6.44
CA ASN A 507 15.94 10.55 7.61
C ASN A 507 14.73 10.75 8.56
N ALA A 508 13.85 9.75 8.68
CA ALA A 508 12.79 9.77 9.67
C ALA A 508 13.37 9.47 11.07
N PRO A 509 13.10 10.28 12.11
CA PRO A 509 13.52 9.97 13.47
C PRO A 509 12.82 8.71 14.00
N ILE A 510 13.54 7.96 14.82
CA ILE A 510 13.07 6.70 15.41
C ILE A 510 13.04 6.85 16.92
N PHE A 511 11.88 6.58 17.52
CA PHE A 511 11.68 6.60 18.97
C PHE A 511 11.32 5.20 19.46
N HIS A 512 12.27 4.54 20.11
CA HIS A 512 12.05 3.27 20.78
C HIS A 512 11.49 3.51 22.18
N VAL A 513 10.43 2.80 22.56
CA VAL A 513 9.77 3.03 23.84
C VAL A 513 9.29 1.73 24.47
N ASN A 514 9.49 1.63 25.79
CA ASN A 514 9.06 0.47 26.58
C ASN A 514 7.53 0.41 26.71
N GLY A 515 6.92 -0.65 26.19
CA GLY A 515 5.46 -0.81 26.19
C GLY A 515 4.81 -0.95 27.58
N ASP A 516 5.58 -1.27 28.62
CA ASP A 516 5.12 -1.32 30.00
C ASP A 516 5.22 0.05 30.74
N ASP A 517 5.69 1.12 30.08
CA ASP A 517 5.63 2.51 30.60
C ASP A 517 4.64 3.38 29.78
N PRO A 518 3.39 3.53 30.23
CA PRO A 518 2.39 4.30 29.50
C PRO A 518 2.70 5.79 29.35
N GLU A 519 3.38 6.40 30.32
CA GLU A 519 3.67 7.85 30.30
C GLU A 519 4.80 8.17 29.31
N ALA A 520 5.82 7.30 29.23
CA ALA A 520 6.82 7.37 28.17
C ALA A 520 6.21 7.20 26.77
N VAL A 521 5.31 6.23 26.58
CA VAL A 521 4.65 6.01 25.28
C VAL A 521 3.78 7.21 24.89
N MET A 522 3.04 7.83 25.82
CA MET A 522 2.24 9.03 25.50
C MET A 522 3.14 10.20 25.10
N HIS A 523 4.29 10.40 25.74
CA HIS A 523 5.22 11.47 25.39
C HIS A 523 5.78 11.28 23.98
N VAL A 524 6.25 10.07 23.65
CA VAL A 524 6.73 9.73 22.30
C VAL A 524 5.64 9.92 21.25
N CYS A 525 4.40 9.52 21.51
CA CYS A 525 3.27 9.70 20.59
C CYS A 525 2.94 11.17 20.35
N LYS A 526 2.98 12.00 21.40
CA LYS A 526 2.80 13.45 21.30
C LYS A 526 3.92 14.08 20.46
N VAL A 527 5.18 13.76 20.75
CA VAL A 527 6.34 14.29 20.02
C VAL A 527 6.33 13.86 18.54
N ALA A 528 5.92 12.63 18.22
CA ALA A 528 5.77 12.18 16.84
C ALA A 528 4.66 12.95 16.08
N ALA A 529 3.53 13.22 16.72
CA ALA A 529 2.46 14.04 16.14
C ALA A 529 2.90 15.50 15.93
N GLU A 530 3.61 16.08 16.89
CA GLU A 530 4.20 17.42 16.77
C GLU A 530 5.29 17.48 15.69
N TRP A 531 6.13 16.44 15.55
CA TRP A 531 7.16 16.34 14.50
C TRP A 531 6.52 16.35 13.11
N ARG A 532 5.55 15.46 12.88
CA ARG A 532 4.86 15.36 11.58
C ARG A 532 4.17 16.66 11.22
N ALA A 533 3.56 17.34 12.20
CA ALA A 533 2.91 18.64 11.99
C ALA A 533 3.90 19.81 11.79
N THR A 534 5.13 19.72 12.31
CA THR A 534 6.15 20.78 12.18
C THR A 534 6.95 20.64 10.88
N PHE A 535 7.42 19.44 10.57
CA PHE A 535 8.38 19.19 9.49
C PHE A 535 7.79 18.46 8.28
N HIS A 536 6.53 18.02 8.34
CA HIS A 536 5.86 17.31 7.23
C HIS A 536 6.62 16.06 6.77
N LYS A 537 7.25 15.35 7.71
CA LYS A 537 8.11 14.19 7.49
C LYS A 537 7.67 12.98 8.28
N ASP A 538 8.04 11.80 7.77
CA ASP A 538 7.80 10.52 8.42
C ASP A 538 8.48 10.46 9.80
N VAL A 539 7.93 9.65 10.70
CA VAL A 539 8.47 9.38 12.05
C VAL A 539 8.05 8.00 12.52
N ILE A 540 8.96 7.31 13.21
CA ILE A 540 8.76 5.93 13.66
C ILE A 540 8.63 5.87 15.19
N ILE A 541 7.59 5.20 15.65
CA ILE A 541 7.37 4.83 17.05
C ILE A 541 7.55 3.31 17.14
N ASP A 542 8.65 2.85 17.74
CA ASP A 542 8.93 1.43 18.00
C ASP A 542 8.46 1.06 19.41
N ILE A 543 7.27 0.46 19.53
CA ILE A 543 6.71 0.04 20.81
C ILE A 543 7.24 -1.34 21.15
N VAL A 544 8.38 -1.36 21.87
CA VAL A 544 9.05 -2.58 22.32
C VAL A 544 8.20 -3.22 23.41
N SER A 545 7.71 -4.41 23.12
CA SER A 545 6.59 -5.06 23.79
C SER A 545 6.78 -6.58 23.77
N TYR A 546 5.72 -7.33 24.06
CA TYR A 546 5.71 -8.78 23.95
C TYR A 546 4.38 -9.29 23.37
N ARG A 547 4.25 -10.59 23.15
CA ARG A 547 2.99 -11.25 22.76
C ARG A 547 2.66 -12.28 23.83
N ARG A 548 1.56 -12.09 24.57
CA ARG A 548 1.19 -12.95 25.71
C ARG A 548 0.94 -14.40 25.28
N ASN A 549 0.26 -14.58 24.15
CA ASN A 549 -0.20 -15.84 23.59
C ASN A 549 0.68 -16.29 22.41
N GLY A 550 0.40 -17.46 21.83
CA GLY A 550 0.99 -17.90 20.56
C GLY A 550 0.72 -16.94 19.39
N HIS A 551 1.19 -17.27 18.18
CA HIS A 551 0.95 -16.41 17.02
C HIS A 551 -0.55 -16.23 16.72
N ASN A 552 -1.33 -17.26 17.03
CA ASN A 552 -2.77 -17.20 17.24
C ASN A 552 -3.07 -17.87 18.59
N GLU A 553 -4.31 -17.77 19.06
CA GLU A 553 -4.65 -18.08 20.45
C GLU A 553 -4.66 -19.58 20.81
N ILE A 554 -4.55 -20.47 19.82
CA ILE A 554 -4.44 -21.93 20.00
C ILE A 554 -3.02 -22.47 19.77
N ASP A 555 -2.06 -21.60 19.45
CA ASP A 555 -0.65 -21.94 19.21
C ASP A 555 0.14 -22.01 20.53
N GLU A 556 1.05 -22.99 20.68
CA GLU A 556 1.90 -23.14 21.88
C GLU A 556 3.34 -22.68 21.58
N PRO A 557 3.67 -21.41 21.88
CA PRO A 557 4.94 -20.81 21.48
C PRO A 557 6.14 -21.33 22.29
N MET A 558 5.94 -22.05 23.41
CA MET A 558 7.05 -22.66 24.15
C MET A 558 7.75 -23.78 23.36
N PHE A 559 7.17 -24.28 22.27
CA PHE A 559 7.86 -25.24 21.38
C PHE A 559 9.10 -24.66 20.70
N THR A 560 9.14 -23.34 20.45
CA THR A 560 10.29 -22.67 19.82
C THR A 560 10.91 -21.59 20.70
N GLN A 561 10.14 -20.92 21.56
CA GLN A 561 10.59 -19.78 22.38
C GLN A 561 10.36 -20.00 23.91
N PRO A 562 10.80 -21.13 24.50
CA PRO A 562 10.45 -21.50 25.87
C PRO A 562 10.93 -20.50 26.93
N LEU A 563 12.10 -19.88 26.75
CA LEU A 563 12.68 -18.95 27.73
C LEU A 563 11.99 -17.58 27.71
N MET A 564 11.68 -17.07 26.52
CA MET A 564 10.87 -15.86 26.35
C MET A 564 9.48 -16.04 26.99
N TYR A 565 8.79 -17.15 26.69
CA TYR A 565 7.44 -17.36 27.24
C TYR A 565 7.42 -17.72 28.72
N LYS A 566 8.50 -18.30 29.27
CA LYS A 566 8.67 -18.42 30.73
C LYS A 566 8.74 -17.04 31.41
N LYS A 567 9.41 -16.06 30.81
CA LYS A 567 9.41 -14.66 31.29
C LYS A 567 8.03 -14.02 31.13
N ILE A 568 7.43 -14.08 29.95
CA ILE A 568 6.10 -13.52 29.65
C ILE A 568 5.02 -14.06 30.60
N ARG A 569 5.07 -15.34 31.00
CA ARG A 569 4.13 -15.91 32.00
C ARG A 569 4.31 -15.32 33.41
N GLY A 570 5.47 -14.73 33.73
CA GLY A 570 5.72 -14.00 34.98
C GLY A 570 5.48 -12.48 34.91
N THR A 571 5.45 -11.88 33.71
CA THR A 571 5.24 -10.43 33.53
C THR A 571 3.80 -10.02 33.85
N LYS A 572 3.60 -8.96 34.64
CA LYS A 572 2.26 -8.40 34.91
C LYS A 572 1.73 -7.64 33.68
N PRO A 573 0.42 -7.58 33.42
CA PRO A 573 -0.13 -6.71 32.37
C PRO A 573 0.19 -5.23 32.61
N ALA A 574 0.47 -4.46 31.56
CA ALA A 574 0.73 -3.03 31.64
C ALA A 574 -0.37 -2.24 32.39
N LEU A 575 -1.64 -2.66 32.25
CA LEU A 575 -2.77 -2.10 32.99
C LEU A 575 -2.59 -2.21 34.51
N ASP A 576 -2.14 -3.36 35.00
CA ASP A 576 -1.99 -3.60 36.43
C ASP A 576 -0.69 -2.96 36.96
N ILE A 577 0.35 -2.84 36.13
CA ILE A 577 1.56 -2.04 36.46
C ILE A 577 1.14 -0.58 36.70
N TYR A 578 0.46 0.03 35.72
CA TYR A 578 0.09 1.44 35.76
C TYR A 578 -0.99 1.74 36.83
N ALA A 579 -1.98 0.86 37.02
CA ALA A 579 -2.96 1.03 38.09
C ALA A 579 -2.30 1.04 39.48
N ASN A 580 -1.32 0.17 39.74
CA ASN A 580 -0.59 0.16 41.01
C ASN A 580 0.28 1.40 41.20
N GLN A 581 0.90 1.92 40.13
CA GLN A 581 1.61 3.21 40.16
C GLN A 581 0.65 4.33 40.57
N LEU A 582 -0.49 4.49 39.89
CA LEU A 582 -1.44 5.57 40.17
C LEU A 582 -2.08 5.48 41.57
N ILE A 583 -2.25 4.27 42.12
CA ILE A 583 -2.67 4.08 43.52
C ILE A 583 -1.57 4.53 44.48
N THR A 584 -0.30 4.19 44.20
CA THR A 584 0.86 4.59 45.02
C THR A 584 1.07 6.11 45.00
N GLU A 585 0.81 6.75 43.86
CA GLU A 585 0.84 8.21 43.70
C GLU A 585 -0.38 8.93 44.30
N GLY A 586 -1.40 8.21 44.77
CA GLY A 586 -2.65 8.78 45.29
C GLY A 586 -3.56 9.41 44.22
N VAL A 587 -3.35 9.07 42.94
CA VAL A 587 -4.11 9.60 41.80
C VAL A 587 -5.46 8.88 41.65
N VAL A 588 -5.54 7.59 41.97
CA VAL A 588 -6.78 6.78 41.94
C VAL A 588 -6.88 5.84 43.14
N THR A 589 -8.09 5.40 43.45
CA THR A 589 -8.35 4.32 44.44
C THR A 589 -8.47 2.95 43.76
N ALA A 590 -8.35 1.87 44.53
CA ALA A 590 -8.57 0.51 44.02
C ALA A 590 -10.03 0.31 43.56
N GLU A 591 -10.97 0.93 44.25
CA GLU A 591 -12.40 0.98 43.95
C GLU A 591 -12.67 1.69 42.62
N GLU A 592 -11.99 2.81 42.34
CA GLU A 592 -12.05 3.51 41.06
C GLU A 592 -11.54 2.64 39.90
N VAL A 593 -10.36 2.00 40.06
CA VAL A 593 -9.80 1.09 39.05
C VAL A 593 -10.78 -0.05 38.74
N LYS A 594 -11.40 -0.64 39.78
CA LYS A 594 -12.41 -1.68 39.62
C LYS A 594 -13.65 -1.15 38.90
N SER A 595 -14.18 0.01 39.30
CA SER A 595 -15.35 0.65 38.69
C SER A 595 -15.16 0.91 37.18
N VAL A 596 -13.96 1.33 36.75
CA VAL A 596 -13.64 1.52 35.33
C VAL A 596 -13.58 0.20 34.57
N LYS A 597 -13.04 -0.88 35.17
CA LYS A 597 -13.04 -2.25 34.61
C LYS A 597 -14.49 -2.77 34.45
N ASP A 598 -15.27 -2.76 35.53
CA ASP A 598 -16.66 -3.27 35.57
C ASP A 598 -17.57 -2.54 34.58
N LYS A 599 -17.41 -1.21 34.43
CA LYS A 599 -18.17 -0.40 33.48
C LYS A 599 -17.92 -0.77 32.02
N TYR A 600 -16.73 -1.23 31.67
CA TYR A 600 -16.42 -1.62 30.29
C TYR A 600 -16.86 -3.05 29.98
N GLU A 601 -16.70 -3.99 30.92
CA GLU A 601 -17.27 -5.35 30.83
C GLU A 601 -18.78 -5.29 30.54
N LYS A 602 -19.51 -4.42 31.25
CA LYS A 602 -20.95 -4.21 31.01
C LYS A 602 -21.26 -3.75 29.57
N ILE A 603 -20.47 -2.82 29.02
CA ILE A 603 -20.66 -2.34 27.64
C ILE A 603 -20.43 -3.47 26.61
N CYS A 604 -19.46 -4.34 26.87
CA CYS A 604 -19.20 -5.50 26.01
C CYS A 604 -20.31 -6.55 26.13
N GLU A 605 -20.81 -6.84 27.34
CA GLU A 605 -21.91 -7.79 27.55
C GLU A 605 -23.22 -7.31 26.89
N GLU A 606 -23.60 -6.03 27.07
CA GLU A 606 -24.79 -5.43 26.42
C GLU A 606 -24.71 -5.53 24.88
N ALA A 607 -23.55 -5.25 24.30
CA ALA A 607 -23.34 -5.36 22.85
C ALA A 607 -23.27 -6.82 22.35
N PHE A 608 -22.85 -7.76 23.20
CA PHE A 608 -22.85 -9.19 22.89
C PHE A 608 -24.27 -9.77 22.88
N GLU A 609 -25.12 -9.39 23.82
CA GLU A 609 -26.55 -9.76 23.77
C GLU A 609 -27.25 -9.13 22.55
N GLN A 610 -26.92 -7.89 22.18
CA GLN A 610 -27.41 -7.29 20.93
C GLN A 610 -26.97 -8.10 19.69
N ALA A 611 -25.69 -8.52 19.63
CA ALA A 611 -25.17 -9.29 18.50
C ALA A 611 -25.90 -10.62 18.25
N LYS A 612 -26.46 -11.25 19.30
CA LYS A 612 -27.26 -12.48 19.17
C LYS A 612 -28.63 -12.28 18.51
N THR A 613 -29.11 -11.03 18.41
CA THR A 613 -30.40 -10.72 17.76
C THR A 613 -30.27 -10.49 16.26
N GLU A 614 -29.05 -10.34 15.75
CA GLU A 614 -28.77 -10.19 14.33
C GLU A 614 -28.81 -11.54 13.62
N THR A 615 -29.42 -11.58 12.44
CA THR A 615 -29.61 -12.81 11.63
C THR A 615 -28.72 -12.88 10.39
N HIS A 616 -28.20 -11.74 9.94
CA HIS A 616 -27.39 -11.60 8.73
C HIS A 616 -26.25 -10.61 8.97
N ILE A 617 -25.15 -10.77 8.23
CA ILE A 617 -24.11 -9.73 8.11
C ILE A 617 -24.26 -8.94 6.82
N LYS A 618 -23.56 -7.80 6.73
CA LYS A 618 -23.50 -6.95 5.53
C LYS A 618 -22.05 -6.60 5.26
N TYR A 619 -21.52 -6.97 4.10
CA TYR A 619 -20.16 -6.62 3.69
C TYR A 619 -20.00 -5.12 3.50
N LYS A 620 -21.05 -4.40 3.04
CA LYS A 620 -21.00 -2.94 2.88
C LYS A 620 -20.79 -2.16 4.18
N ASP A 621 -21.08 -2.75 5.34
CA ASP A 621 -20.81 -2.11 6.64
C ASP A 621 -19.29 -1.93 6.90
N TRP A 622 -18.43 -2.60 6.11
CA TRP A 622 -16.97 -2.58 6.23
C TRP A 622 -16.28 -1.74 5.14
N ILE A 623 -17.05 -0.91 4.42
CA ILE A 623 -16.55 0.02 3.41
C ILE A 623 -15.66 1.09 4.07
N ASP A 624 -14.41 1.17 3.61
CA ASP A 624 -13.39 2.13 4.02
C ASP A 624 -13.35 3.44 3.18
N SER A 625 -13.90 3.43 1.96
CA SER A 625 -14.13 4.61 1.09
C SER A 625 -15.61 4.65 0.69
N PRO A 626 -16.48 5.38 1.40
CA PRO A 626 -17.88 5.56 0.99
C PRO A 626 -17.96 6.55 -0.18
N TRP A 627 -18.48 6.09 -1.32
CA TRP A 627 -18.75 6.94 -2.49
C TRP A 627 -20.17 7.52 -2.42
N SER A 628 -20.43 8.31 -1.37
CA SER A 628 -21.73 8.98 -1.15
C SER A 628 -22.16 9.77 -2.40
N GLY A 629 -23.42 9.65 -2.82
CA GLY A 629 -23.93 10.30 -4.03
C GLY A 629 -23.54 9.67 -5.37
N PHE A 630 -22.47 8.85 -5.45
CA PHE A 630 -21.98 8.38 -6.76
C PHE A 630 -22.97 7.44 -7.48
N PHE A 631 -23.70 6.61 -6.74
CA PHE A 631 -24.68 5.66 -7.28
C PHE A 631 -26.10 6.23 -7.38
N GLU A 632 -26.34 7.43 -6.84
CA GLU A 632 -27.67 8.04 -6.80
C GLU A 632 -28.08 8.54 -8.19
N GLY A 633 -29.31 8.22 -8.62
CA GLY A 633 -29.85 8.62 -9.92
C GLY A 633 -29.24 7.94 -11.15
N LYS A 634 -28.36 6.94 -10.98
CA LYS A 634 -27.77 6.18 -12.09
C LYS A 634 -28.49 4.85 -12.30
N ASP A 635 -28.73 4.52 -13.56
CA ASP A 635 -29.16 3.19 -13.98
C ASP A 635 -27.91 2.31 -14.17
N PRO A 636 -27.72 1.23 -13.38
CA PRO A 636 -26.52 0.38 -13.47
C PRO A 636 -26.42 -0.39 -14.80
N LEU A 637 -27.52 -0.47 -15.56
CA LEU A 637 -27.62 -1.17 -16.83
C LEU A 637 -27.61 -0.22 -18.04
N LYS A 638 -27.16 1.04 -17.89
CA LYS A 638 -27.02 1.98 -19.00
C LYS A 638 -25.67 2.70 -18.99
N VAL A 639 -25.14 2.91 -20.20
CA VAL A 639 -23.91 3.67 -20.46
C VAL A 639 -24.18 4.55 -21.68
N ALA A 640 -23.82 5.83 -21.59
CA ALA A 640 -23.94 6.74 -22.74
C ALA A 640 -22.85 6.45 -23.79
N PRO A 641 -23.09 6.74 -25.08
CA PRO A 641 -22.04 6.80 -26.09
C PRO A 641 -20.89 7.71 -25.64
N THR A 642 -19.66 7.37 -26.04
CA THR A 642 -18.45 8.04 -25.54
C THR A 642 -17.76 8.93 -26.57
N GLY A 643 -18.40 9.18 -27.71
CA GLY A 643 -18.02 10.22 -28.65
C GLY A 643 -18.08 11.64 -28.07
N VAL A 644 -17.58 12.61 -28.82
CA VAL A 644 -17.62 14.05 -28.49
C VAL A 644 -17.87 14.89 -29.75
N ILE A 645 -18.32 16.13 -29.58
CA ILE A 645 -18.45 17.07 -30.71
C ILE A 645 -17.08 17.34 -31.37
N GLU A 646 -17.05 17.44 -32.70
CA GLU A 646 -15.80 17.50 -33.48
C GLU A 646 -14.92 18.70 -33.07
N GLU A 647 -15.52 19.83 -32.71
CA GLU A 647 -14.83 21.04 -32.26
C GLU A 647 -13.99 20.79 -31.01
N THR A 648 -14.39 19.84 -30.16
CA THR A 648 -13.61 19.46 -28.97
C THR A 648 -12.34 18.72 -29.36
N LEU A 649 -12.42 17.78 -30.32
CA LEU A 649 -11.26 17.10 -30.89
C LEU A 649 -10.31 18.10 -31.55
N VAL A 650 -10.86 19.00 -32.38
CA VAL A 650 -10.10 20.03 -33.10
C VAL A 650 -9.39 20.99 -32.14
N HIS A 651 -10.07 21.44 -31.07
CA HIS A 651 -9.46 22.31 -30.06
C HIS A 651 -8.31 21.64 -29.32
N ILE A 652 -8.53 20.44 -28.78
CA ILE A 652 -7.51 19.70 -28.03
C ILE A 652 -6.32 19.38 -28.94
N GLY A 653 -6.58 18.89 -30.16
CA GLY A 653 -5.55 18.62 -31.17
C GLY A 653 -4.71 19.86 -31.48
N ASN A 654 -5.33 21.03 -31.67
CA ASN A 654 -4.60 22.28 -31.91
C ASN A 654 -3.71 22.68 -30.74
N ARG A 655 -4.21 22.63 -29.51
CA ARG A 655 -3.44 22.99 -28.30
C ARG A 655 -2.29 22.01 -28.06
N PHE A 656 -2.52 20.71 -28.24
CA PHE A 656 -1.53 19.65 -28.03
C PHE A 656 -0.48 19.53 -29.15
N SER A 657 -0.77 20.07 -30.33
CA SER A 657 0.14 20.12 -31.49
C SER A 657 0.85 21.47 -31.63
N SER A 658 0.64 22.40 -30.70
CA SER A 658 1.27 23.73 -30.71
C SER A 658 2.43 23.81 -29.71
N PRO A 659 3.45 24.65 -29.98
CA PRO A 659 4.41 25.03 -28.95
C PRO A 659 3.73 25.89 -27.86
N PRO A 660 4.39 26.12 -26.71
CA PRO A 660 3.85 26.97 -25.64
C PRO A 660 3.46 28.37 -26.16
N PRO A 661 2.41 29.03 -25.62
CA PRO A 661 2.00 30.37 -26.08
C PRO A 661 3.12 31.43 -26.02
N ASN A 662 4.07 31.28 -25.10
CA ASN A 662 5.28 32.11 -24.97
C ASN A 662 6.50 31.51 -25.71
N ALA A 663 6.31 30.82 -26.85
CA ALA A 663 7.37 30.14 -27.60
C ALA A 663 8.58 31.02 -28.00
N ALA A 664 8.43 32.34 -28.04
CA ALA A 664 9.56 33.26 -28.27
C ALA A 664 10.60 33.23 -27.13
N GLU A 665 10.14 32.97 -25.90
CA GLU A 665 10.96 32.79 -24.72
C GLU A 665 11.21 31.31 -24.43
N PHE A 666 10.21 30.44 -24.65
CA PHE A 666 10.29 29.01 -24.38
C PHE A 666 11.11 28.25 -25.43
N VAL A 667 12.40 28.04 -25.18
CA VAL A 667 13.29 27.29 -26.08
C VAL A 667 12.98 25.80 -26.04
N ILE A 668 12.23 25.30 -27.02
CA ILE A 668 11.88 23.88 -27.18
C ILE A 668 12.93 23.09 -27.99
N HIS A 669 13.11 21.80 -27.68
CA HIS A 669 14.00 20.92 -28.44
C HIS A 669 13.58 20.80 -29.92
N LYS A 670 14.53 21.01 -30.86
CA LYS A 670 14.27 20.95 -32.32
C LYS A 670 13.64 19.63 -32.80
N GLY A 671 13.90 18.53 -32.09
CA GLY A 671 13.25 17.25 -32.37
C GLY A 671 11.74 17.26 -32.11
N LEU A 672 11.28 17.97 -31.07
CA LEU A 672 9.86 18.07 -30.69
C LEU A 672 9.07 18.96 -31.65
N LEU A 673 9.67 20.00 -32.22
CA LEU A 673 9.03 20.81 -33.27
C LEU A 673 8.53 19.96 -34.44
N ARG A 674 9.28 18.92 -34.82
CA ARG A 674 8.84 17.97 -35.87
C ARG A 674 7.70 17.06 -35.43
N VAL A 675 7.66 16.67 -34.15
CA VAL A 675 6.55 15.89 -33.57
C VAL A 675 5.27 16.73 -33.53
N LEU A 676 5.37 17.97 -33.08
CA LEU A 676 4.25 18.93 -33.03
C LEU A 676 3.72 19.22 -34.45
N ALA A 677 4.61 19.46 -35.42
CA ALA A 677 4.22 19.64 -36.82
C ALA A 677 3.50 18.41 -37.41
N ALA A 678 4.01 17.19 -37.17
CA ALA A 678 3.37 15.96 -37.64
C ALA A 678 1.99 15.71 -37.00
N ARG A 679 1.80 16.08 -35.72
CA ARG A 679 0.47 16.04 -35.09
C ARG A 679 -0.49 17.05 -35.70
N LYS A 680 0.00 18.24 -36.07
CA LYS A 680 -0.79 19.26 -36.74
C LYS A 680 -1.19 18.86 -38.17
N GLU A 681 -0.29 18.21 -38.91
CA GLU A 681 -0.60 17.61 -40.22
C GLU A 681 -1.68 16.52 -40.11
N MET A 682 -1.60 15.64 -39.10
CA MET A 682 -2.64 14.62 -38.86
C MET A 682 -4.00 15.25 -38.55
N LEU A 683 -4.01 16.30 -37.71
CA LEU A 683 -5.20 17.11 -37.38
C LEU A 683 -5.83 17.78 -38.60
N GLU A 684 -5.02 18.42 -39.47
CA GLU A 684 -5.49 19.04 -40.72
C GLU A 684 -6.12 18.00 -41.66
N ASN A 685 -5.58 16.77 -41.68
CA ASN A 685 -6.13 15.64 -42.43
C ASN A 685 -7.31 14.91 -41.74
N LYS A 686 -7.80 15.38 -40.57
CA LYS A 686 -8.80 14.70 -39.73
C LYS A 686 -8.45 13.24 -39.39
N THR A 687 -7.16 12.97 -39.17
CA THR A 687 -6.62 11.67 -38.75
C THR A 687 -5.95 11.78 -37.39
N ILE A 688 -5.84 10.67 -36.68
CA ILE A 688 -5.17 10.60 -35.37
C ILE A 688 -4.25 9.39 -35.24
N ASP A 689 -3.16 9.59 -34.51
CA ASP A 689 -2.33 8.52 -33.96
C ASP A 689 -2.71 8.23 -32.49
N TRP A 690 -2.01 7.26 -31.89
CA TRP A 690 -2.27 6.84 -30.52
C TRP A 690 -2.08 7.97 -29.47
N ALA A 691 -1.14 8.87 -29.71
CA ALA A 691 -0.84 9.97 -28.79
C ALA A 691 -1.90 11.10 -28.89
N LEU A 692 -2.39 11.40 -30.10
CA LEU A 692 -3.53 12.31 -30.28
C LEU A 692 -4.82 11.72 -29.68
N ALA A 693 -5.08 10.42 -29.87
CA ALA A 693 -6.24 9.75 -29.26
C ALA A 693 -6.24 9.86 -27.73
N GLU A 694 -5.10 9.59 -27.09
CA GLU A 694 -4.94 9.71 -25.64
C GLU A 694 -5.16 11.14 -25.16
N ALA A 695 -4.52 12.11 -25.81
CA ALA A 695 -4.65 13.52 -25.50
C ALA A 695 -6.10 14.03 -25.67
N MET A 696 -6.82 13.56 -26.70
CA MET A 696 -8.24 13.87 -26.92
C MET A 696 -9.15 13.22 -25.87
N ALA A 697 -8.87 11.97 -25.46
CA ALA A 697 -9.61 11.29 -24.41
C ALA A 697 -9.44 12.00 -23.06
N PHE A 698 -8.19 12.31 -22.68
CA PHE A 698 -7.92 13.06 -21.46
C PHE A 698 -8.48 14.49 -21.54
N GLY A 699 -8.23 15.22 -22.63
CA GLY A 699 -8.67 16.60 -22.80
C GLY A 699 -10.19 16.79 -22.80
N SER A 700 -10.94 15.82 -23.32
CA SER A 700 -12.41 15.85 -23.28
C SER A 700 -12.94 15.56 -21.87
N LEU A 701 -12.38 14.58 -21.16
CA LEU A 701 -12.71 14.31 -19.76
C LEU A 701 -12.40 15.53 -18.87
N LEU A 702 -11.25 16.18 -19.07
CA LEU A 702 -10.87 17.41 -18.35
C LEU A 702 -11.87 18.55 -18.60
N LYS A 703 -12.41 18.67 -19.82
CA LYS A 703 -13.51 19.61 -20.16
C LYS A 703 -14.83 19.26 -19.47
N GLU A 704 -15.09 17.98 -19.25
CA GLU A 704 -16.28 17.44 -18.58
C GLU A 704 -16.18 17.49 -17.04
N GLY A 705 -15.15 18.14 -16.48
CA GLY A 705 -14.94 18.25 -15.03
C GLY A 705 -14.30 17.02 -14.37
N ILE A 706 -13.83 16.05 -15.17
CA ILE A 706 -13.21 14.81 -14.71
C ILE A 706 -11.71 14.99 -14.52
N HIS A 707 -11.22 14.81 -13.28
CA HIS A 707 -9.79 14.78 -13.00
C HIS A 707 -9.14 13.57 -13.66
N VAL A 708 -8.04 13.80 -14.40
CA VAL A 708 -7.19 12.73 -14.96
C VAL A 708 -5.81 12.75 -14.30
N ARG A 709 -5.39 11.62 -13.74
CA ARG A 709 -4.04 11.37 -13.19
C ARG A 709 -3.35 10.26 -14.00
N LEU A 710 -2.13 10.55 -14.48
CA LEU A 710 -1.23 9.58 -15.13
C LEU A 710 0.08 9.49 -14.36
N SER A 711 0.42 8.28 -13.92
CA SER A 711 1.59 7.96 -13.11
C SER A 711 2.34 6.76 -13.71
N GLY A 712 3.66 6.73 -13.54
CA GLY A 712 4.51 5.62 -13.98
C GLY A 712 5.90 6.08 -14.41
N GLN A 713 6.75 5.14 -14.83
CA GLN A 713 8.14 5.42 -15.18
C GLN A 713 8.24 6.10 -16.56
N ASP A 714 8.91 7.25 -16.64
CA ASP A 714 9.07 8.08 -17.86
C ASP A 714 7.75 8.58 -18.51
N VAL A 715 6.59 8.49 -17.85
CA VAL A 715 5.28 8.71 -18.49
C VAL A 715 5.10 10.10 -19.08
N GLU A 716 5.74 11.14 -18.53
CA GLU A 716 5.64 12.52 -19.02
C GLU A 716 6.07 12.67 -20.49
N ARG A 717 7.15 11.97 -20.86
CA ARG A 717 7.63 11.81 -22.25
C ARG A 717 6.92 10.64 -22.94
N GLY A 718 6.57 9.62 -22.17
CA GLY A 718 6.29 8.26 -22.61
C GLY A 718 7.59 7.51 -22.89
N THR A 719 7.67 6.25 -22.45
CA THR A 719 8.84 5.36 -22.64
C THR A 719 9.32 5.40 -24.09
N PHE A 720 8.42 5.20 -25.04
CA PHE A 720 8.70 5.15 -26.48
C PHE A 720 8.86 6.52 -27.14
N SER A 721 8.86 7.63 -26.39
CA SER A 721 8.95 9.00 -26.89
C SER A 721 7.83 9.35 -27.87
N HIS A 722 6.59 8.98 -27.49
CA HIS A 722 5.36 9.22 -28.26
C HIS A 722 4.45 10.27 -27.63
N ARG A 723 4.44 10.37 -26.29
CA ARG A 723 3.43 11.10 -25.52
C ARG A 723 3.73 12.60 -25.39
N HIS A 724 4.86 12.97 -24.80
CA HIS A 724 5.27 14.39 -24.62
C HIS A 724 4.18 15.27 -24.01
N HIS A 725 3.58 14.83 -22.89
CA HIS A 725 2.62 15.64 -22.12
C HIS A 725 3.30 16.73 -21.29
N VAL A 726 4.62 16.63 -21.10
CA VAL A 726 5.49 17.67 -20.56
C VAL A 726 6.53 18.05 -21.61
N LEU A 727 6.66 19.35 -21.89
CA LEU A 727 7.71 19.93 -22.72
C LEU A 727 8.73 20.61 -21.80
N HIS A 728 10.03 20.36 -22.01
CA HIS A 728 11.11 20.94 -21.20
C HIS A 728 11.84 22.06 -21.93
N HIS A 729 12.08 23.16 -21.22
CA HIS A 729 12.89 24.26 -21.70
C HIS A 729 14.35 23.82 -21.85
N GLN A 730 14.98 24.12 -22.98
CA GLN A 730 16.33 23.61 -23.29
C GLN A 730 17.47 24.41 -22.66
N THR A 731 17.20 25.63 -22.18
CA THR A 731 18.22 26.53 -21.60
C THR A 731 17.88 27.02 -20.18
N VAL A 732 16.81 26.52 -19.56
CA VAL A 732 16.38 26.90 -18.20
C VAL A 732 15.95 25.62 -17.49
N ASP A 733 16.62 25.27 -16.39
CA ASP A 733 16.32 24.06 -15.63
C ASP A 733 14.93 24.14 -14.98
N LYS A 734 14.26 22.98 -14.84
CA LYS A 734 12.90 22.78 -14.28
C LYS A 734 11.75 23.56 -14.95
N ALA A 735 12.04 24.51 -15.86
CA ALA A 735 11.03 25.19 -16.64
C ALA A 735 10.36 24.21 -17.62
N THR A 736 9.07 23.95 -17.40
CA THR A 736 8.27 23.01 -18.18
C THR A 736 6.96 23.64 -18.63
N TYR A 737 6.39 23.10 -19.71
CA TYR A 737 5.04 23.44 -20.17
C TYR A 737 4.23 22.16 -20.37
N ARG A 738 2.99 22.15 -19.89
CA ARG A 738 2.09 20.98 -19.92
C ARG A 738 0.83 21.34 -20.72
N PRO A 739 0.73 21.01 -22.02
CA PRO A 739 -0.36 21.47 -22.87
C PRO A 739 -1.75 21.08 -22.34
N LEU A 740 -1.89 19.88 -21.76
CA LEU A 740 -3.15 19.37 -21.22
C LEU A 740 -3.60 20.07 -19.92
N CYS A 741 -2.72 20.81 -19.23
CA CYS A 741 -3.09 21.67 -18.09
C CYS A 741 -3.63 23.04 -18.52
N HIS A 742 -3.67 23.34 -19.82
CA HIS A 742 -3.97 24.67 -20.38
C HIS A 742 -4.91 24.60 -21.60
N LEU A 743 -5.82 23.63 -21.62
CA LEU A 743 -6.82 23.46 -22.67
C LEU A 743 -7.97 24.46 -22.54
N TYR A 744 -8.53 24.61 -21.33
CA TYR A 744 -9.68 25.47 -21.05
C TYR A 744 -9.47 26.25 -19.74
N PRO A 745 -10.12 27.42 -19.53
CA PRO A 745 -10.00 28.17 -18.26
C PRO A 745 -10.63 27.46 -17.06
N ASP A 746 -11.64 26.63 -17.30
CA ASP A 746 -12.55 25.99 -16.36
C ASP A 746 -12.41 24.45 -16.31
N GLN A 747 -11.37 23.90 -16.94
CA GLN A 747 -11.12 22.47 -16.94
C GLN A 747 -10.84 21.90 -15.54
N ALA A 748 -11.12 20.61 -15.38
CA ALA A 748 -10.60 19.85 -14.25
C ALA A 748 -9.04 19.84 -14.26
N PRO A 749 -8.40 19.61 -13.09
CA PRO A 749 -6.97 19.42 -13.01
C PRO A 749 -6.49 18.24 -13.86
N TYR A 750 -5.28 18.35 -14.40
CA TYR A 750 -4.54 17.23 -15.00
C TYR A 750 -3.24 17.00 -14.23
N THR A 751 -3.04 15.79 -13.72
CA THR A 751 -1.81 15.38 -13.05
C THR A 751 -1.05 14.38 -13.92
N VAL A 752 0.19 14.70 -14.27
CA VAL A 752 1.12 13.76 -14.90
C VAL A 752 2.45 13.85 -14.19
N CYS A 753 2.99 12.70 -13.80
CA CYS A 753 4.20 12.63 -12.98
C CYS A 753 4.99 11.36 -13.28
N ASN A 754 6.29 11.51 -13.52
CA ASN A 754 7.21 10.37 -13.53
C ASN A 754 7.28 9.78 -12.11
N SER A 755 7.15 8.45 -12.00
CA SER A 755 7.30 7.72 -10.73
C SER A 755 8.76 7.46 -10.39
N SER A 756 9.03 7.05 -9.15
CA SER A 756 10.28 6.34 -8.84
C SER A 756 10.31 4.97 -9.55
N LEU A 757 11.48 4.33 -9.55
CA LEU A 757 11.70 3.02 -10.17
C LEU A 757 11.20 1.89 -9.25
N SER A 758 9.89 1.88 -9.04
CA SER A 758 9.11 0.94 -8.23
C SER A 758 7.82 0.64 -8.98
N GLU A 759 7.39 -0.63 -9.01
CA GLU A 759 6.05 -0.99 -9.46
C GLU A 759 5.14 -1.43 -8.30
N PHE A 760 5.64 -2.12 -7.28
CA PHE A 760 4.81 -2.59 -6.15
C PHE A 760 4.31 -1.39 -5.34
N GLY A 761 5.23 -0.53 -4.87
CA GLY A 761 4.89 0.72 -4.19
C GLY A 761 4.02 1.65 -5.06
N VAL A 762 4.38 1.86 -6.33
CA VAL A 762 3.64 2.82 -7.19
C VAL A 762 2.26 2.30 -7.62
N LEU A 763 2.11 1.02 -8.00
CA LEU A 763 0.80 0.47 -8.37
C LEU A 763 -0.14 0.42 -7.16
N GLY A 764 0.38 0.09 -5.98
CA GLY A 764 -0.37 0.19 -4.72
C GLY A 764 -0.85 1.63 -4.45
N PHE A 765 0.01 2.62 -4.71
CA PHE A 765 -0.33 4.03 -4.57
C PHE A 765 -1.45 4.46 -5.53
N GLU A 766 -1.35 4.16 -6.83
CA GLU A 766 -2.38 4.55 -7.80
C GLU A 766 -3.70 3.80 -7.57
N LEU A 767 -3.67 2.55 -7.11
CA LEU A 767 -4.83 1.83 -6.61
C LEU A 767 -5.49 2.62 -5.46
N GLY A 768 -4.72 2.98 -4.42
CA GLY A 768 -5.22 3.76 -3.29
C GLY A 768 -5.85 5.09 -3.71
N TYR A 769 -5.21 5.77 -4.67
CA TYR A 769 -5.70 7.03 -5.24
C TYR A 769 -7.06 6.83 -5.93
N SER A 770 -7.21 5.75 -6.72
CA SER A 770 -8.45 5.40 -7.42
C SER A 770 -9.63 5.06 -6.49
N MET A 771 -9.35 4.67 -5.23
CA MET A 771 -10.38 4.30 -4.25
C MET A 771 -11.05 5.52 -3.59
N THR A 772 -10.48 6.73 -3.69
CA THR A 772 -11.03 7.92 -3.01
C THR A 772 -12.12 8.61 -3.83
N ASN A 773 -11.91 8.83 -5.13
CA ASN A 773 -12.89 9.52 -5.99
C ASN A 773 -13.21 8.67 -7.24
N PRO A 774 -14.44 8.15 -7.37
CA PRO A 774 -14.85 7.37 -8.54
C PRO A 774 -15.01 8.21 -9.81
N ASN A 775 -15.11 9.53 -9.71
CA ASN A 775 -15.25 10.42 -10.86
C ASN A 775 -13.88 10.86 -11.43
N ALA A 776 -12.79 10.15 -11.12
CA ALA A 776 -11.46 10.44 -11.64
C ALA A 776 -10.93 9.29 -12.51
N LEU A 777 -10.22 9.63 -13.58
CA LEU A 777 -9.46 8.67 -14.38
C LEU A 777 -8.05 8.55 -13.80
N VAL A 778 -7.74 7.42 -13.16
CA VAL A 778 -6.43 7.16 -12.56
C VAL A 778 -5.73 6.07 -13.37
N CYS A 779 -4.64 6.45 -14.02
CA CYS A 779 -3.85 5.59 -14.91
C CYS A 779 -2.46 5.34 -14.33
N TRP A 780 -2.08 4.07 -14.23
CA TRP A 780 -0.70 3.63 -14.03
C TRP A 780 -0.15 3.04 -15.34
N GLU A 781 1.02 3.47 -15.79
CA GLU A 781 1.71 2.89 -16.95
C GLU A 781 3.02 2.21 -16.55
N ALA A 782 3.15 0.94 -16.94
CA ALA A 782 4.41 0.20 -16.84
C ALA A 782 5.37 0.61 -17.96
N GLN A 783 6.67 0.70 -17.69
CA GLN A 783 7.67 1.04 -18.72
C GLN A 783 7.66 0.02 -19.88
N PHE A 784 7.60 -1.26 -19.53
CA PHE A 784 7.21 -2.36 -20.40
C PHE A 784 6.16 -3.20 -19.67
N GLY A 785 5.21 -3.78 -20.41
CA GLY A 785 4.15 -4.58 -19.81
C GLY A 785 4.70 -5.72 -18.96
N ASP A 786 5.83 -6.30 -19.36
CA ASP A 786 6.52 -7.40 -18.68
C ASP A 786 6.80 -7.13 -17.19
N PHE A 787 7.10 -5.88 -16.81
CA PHE A 787 7.48 -5.49 -15.44
C PHE A 787 6.31 -5.39 -14.45
N ASN A 788 5.05 -5.54 -14.89
CA ASN A 788 3.91 -5.58 -13.95
C ASN A 788 4.02 -6.73 -12.93
N ASN A 789 4.81 -7.75 -13.26
CA ASN A 789 5.03 -8.95 -12.45
C ASN A 789 5.68 -8.70 -11.08
N THR A 790 6.38 -7.58 -10.86
CA THR A 790 6.93 -7.20 -9.55
C THR A 790 5.84 -6.71 -8.60
N ALA A 791 4.74 -6.17 -9.14
CA ALA A 791 3.57 -5.71 -8.40
C ALA A 791 2.46 -6.77 -8.24
N GLN A 792 2.75 -8.05 -8.50
CA GLN A 792 1.75 -9.13 -8.55
C GLN A 792 0.88 -9.21 -7.28
N CYS A 793 1.44 -8.93 -6.11
CA CYS A 793 0.67 -8.92 -4.85
C CYS A 793 -0.47 -7.89 -4.88
N ILE A 794 -0.27 -6.69 -5.45
CA ILE A 794 -1.32 -5.69 -5.60
C ILE A 794 -2.38 -6.19 -6.60
N ILE A 795 -1.93 -6.76 -7.72
CA ILE A 795 -2.80 -7.29 -8.79
C ILE A 795 -3.72 -8.39 -8.23
N ASP A 796 -3.16 -9.41 -7.59
CA ASP A 796 -3.90 -10.59 -7.11
C ASP A 796 -4.78 -10.28 -5.89
N GLN A 797 -4.29 -9.44 -4.97
CA GLN A 797 -4.90 -9.30 -3.65
C GLN A 797 -5.77 -8.08 -3.50
N PHE A 798 -5.71 -7.12 -4.43
CA PHE A 798 -6.55 -5.94 -4.40
C PHE A 798 -7.24 -5.69 -5.75
N VAL A 799 -6.51 -5.66 -6.87
CA VAL A 799 -7.09 -5.28 -8.17
C VAL A 799 -8.05 -6.34 -8.70
N SER A 800 -7.69 -7.63 -8.64
CA SER A 800 -8.55 -8.72 -9.14
C SER A 800 -9.70 -9.09 -8.19
N SER A 801 -9.51 -8.89 -6.89
CA SER A 801 -10.31 -9.53 -5.84
C SER A 801 -10.90 -8.57 -4.79
N GLY A 802 -10.55 -7.28 -4.81
CA GLY A 802 -10.99 -6.31 -3.82
C GLY A 802 -12.50 -6.06 -3.80
N GLN A 803 -13.18 -6.12 -4.96
CA GLN A 803 -14.64 -6.04 -5.00
C GLN A 803 -15.29 -7.29 -4.40
N ALA A 804 -14.82 -8.49 -4.72
CA ALA A 804 -15.39 -9.72 -4.17
C ALA A 804 -15.21 -9.81 -2.65
N LYS A 805 -14.00 -9.51 -2.15
CA LYS A 805 -13.66 -9.65 -0.72
C LYS A 805 -14.25 -8.55 0.16
N TRP A 806 -14.27 -7.31 -0.32
CA TRP A 806 -14.53 -6.12 0.53
C TRP A 806 -15.55 -5.15 -0.07
N VAL A 807 -16.27 -5.53 -1.13
CA VAL A 807 -17.19 -4.66 -1.91
C VAL A 807 -16.50 -3.37 -2.40
N ARG A 808 -15.16 -3.41 -2.54
CA ARG A 808 -14.34 -2.28 -2.95
C ARG A 808 -14.20 -2.24 -4.46
N GLN A 809 -15.03 -1.42 -5.11
CA GLN A 809 -14.81 -1.03 -6.50
C GLN A 809 -13.58 -0.11 -6.64
N SER A 810 -12.92 -0.17 -7.80
CA SER A 810 -11.79 0.69 -8.18
C SER A 810 -11.91 1.05 -9.67
N GLY A 811 -11.57 2.29 -10.00
CA GLY A 811 -11.53 2.80 -11.38
C GLY A 811 -10.15 2.74 -12.04
N LEU A 812 -9.16 2.08 -11.43
CA LEU A 812 -7.77 2.05 -11.87
C LEU A 812 -7.62 1.52 -13.31
N VAL A 813 -6.83 2.23 -14.12
CA VAL A 813 -6.40 1.79 -15.46
C VAL A 813 -4.93 1.39 -15.41
N MET A 814 -4.62 0.18 -15.87
CA MET A 814 -3.25 -0.31 -16.04
C MET A 814 -2.89 -0.31 -17.52
N LEU A 815 -1.95 0.54 -17.93
CA LEU A 815 -1.43 0.64 -19.29
C LEU A 815 -0.15 -0.21 -19.39
N LEU A 816 -0.19 -1.30 -20.15
CA LEU A 816 0.83 -2.34 -20.17
C LEU A 816 1.41 -2.52 -21.58
N PRO A 817 2.60 -1.95 -21.90
CA PRO A 817 3.18 -2.04 -23.23
C PRO A 817 3.49 -3.47 -23.69
N HIS A 818 2.70 -3.98 -24.63
CA HIS A 818 2.69 -5.35 -25.14
C HIS A 818 3.05 -5.38 -26.64
N GLY A 819 3.69 -6.46 -27.09
CA GLY A 819 3.89 -6.75 -28.51
C GLY A 819 5.17 -7.55 -28.79
N MET A 820 5.09 -8.58 -29.62
CA MET A 820 6.24 -9.44 -29.94
C MET A 820 7.05 -8.83 -31.09
N GLU A 821 8.05 -8.01 -30.76
CA GLU A 821 8.80 -7.21 -31.76
C GLU A 821 10.27 -7.65 -31.92
N GLY A 822 10.64 -8.79 -31.31
CA GLY A 822 12.02 -9.30 -31.32
C GLY A 822 12.98 -8.52 -30.42
N MET A 823 12.47 -7.83 -29.40
CA MET A 823 13.22 -6.99 -28.46
C MET A 823 13.83 -7.74 -27.26
N GLY A 824 13.51 -9.03 -27.09
CA GLY A 824 13.93 -9.86 -25.96
C GLY A 824 12.75 -10.27 -25.06
N PRO A 825 12.96 -11.25 -24.14
CA PRO A 825 11.89 -11.88 -23.37
C PRO A 825 11.12 -10.90 -22.50
N GLU A 826 11.80 -10.14 -21.65
CA GLU A 826 11.18 -9.21 -20.68
C GLU A 826 10.92 -7.81 -21.26
N HIS A 827 10.72 -7.70 -22.59
CA HIS A 827 10.37 -6.46 -23.31
C HIS A 827 9.28 -6.76 -24.37
N SER A 828 8.49 -7.83 -24.18
CA SER A 828 7.60 -8.38 -25.19
C SER A 828 6.16 -8.56 -24.69
N SER A 829 5.93 -9.12 -23.51
CA SER A 829 4.60 -9.55 -23.06
C SER A 829 4.26 -9.10 -21.65
N ALA A 830 3.13 -8.40 -21.53
CA ALA A 830 2.45 -8.13 -20.28
C ALA A 830 1.91 -9.38 -19.54
N ARG A 831 2.09 -10.59 -20.09
CA ARG A 831 1.54 -11.85 -19.57
C ARG A 831 0.02 -11.83 -19.43
N VAL A 832 -0.65 -11.46 -20.53
CA VAL A 832 -2.13 -11.35 -20.60
C VAL A 832 -2.83 -12.64 -20.15
N GLU A 833 -2.22 -13.80 -20.37
CA GLU A 833 -2.71 -15.10 -19.88
C GLU A 833 -2.98 -15.11 -18.37
N ARG A 834 -2.20 -14.36 -17.58
CA ARG A 834 -2.33 -14.28 -16.12
C ARG A 834 -3.52 -13.41 -15.69
N PHE A 835 -3.77 -12.30 -16.39
CA PHE A 835 -4.95 -11.48 -16.15
C PHE A 835 -6.24 -12.21 -16.59
N LEU A 836 -6.16 -12.95 -17.69
CA LEU A 836 -7.28 -13.75 -18.19
C LEU A 836 -7.58 -14.97 -17.30
N GLN A 837 -6.56 -15.61 -16.72
CA GLN A 837 -6.74 -16.69 -15.73
C GLN A 837 -7.47 -16.23 -14.45
N MET A 838 -7.35 -14.96 -14.09
CA MET A 838 -8.01 -14.34 -12.93
C MET A 838 -9.33 -13.64 -13.27
N CYS A 839 -9.86 -13.78 -14.48
CA CYS A 839 -11.20 -13.29 -14.81
C CYS A 839 -12.27 -14.16 -14.14
N SER A 840 -13.32 -13.55 -13.60
CA SER A 840 -14.37 -14.22 -12.82
C SER A 840 -15.53 -14.80 -13.65
N ASP A 841 -15.40 -14.90 -14.98
CA ASP A 841 -16.44 -15.45 -15.86
C ASP A 841 -16.24 -16.95 -16.14
N ASP A 842 -17.34 -17.70 -16.13
CA ASP A 842 -17.36 -19.14 -16.43
C ASP A 842 -17.23 -19.36 -17.96
N PRO A 843 -16.24 -20.14 -18.45
CA PRO A 843 -16.06 -20.41 -19.86
C PRO A 843 -17.15 -21.30 -20.50
N ASP A 844 -17.85 -22.11 -19.70
CA ASP A 844 -18.86 -23.07 -20.17
C ASP A 844 -20.29 -22.47 -20.13
N TYR A 845 -20.43 -21.24 -19.64
CA TYR A 845 -21.69 -20.50 -19.54
C TYR A 845 -21.83 -19.42 -20.61
N PHE A 846 -22.92 -19.50 -21.40
CA PHE A 846 -23.34 -18.43 -22.30
C PHE A 846 -24.37 -17.54 -21.58
N PRO A 847 -24.09 -16.26 -21.27
CA PRO A 847 -25.04 -15.40 -20.56
C PRO A 847 -26.34 -15.15 -21.37
N PRO A 848 -27.50 -14.92 -20.73
CA PRO A 848 -28.75 -14.65 -21.46
C PRO A 848 -28.70 -13.40 -22.35
N GLU A 849 -28.96 -13.57 -23.64
CA GLU A 849 -29.03 -12.48 -24.62
C GLU A 849 -30.15 -11.51 -24.26
N SER A 850 -29.84 -10.21 -24.22
CA SER A 850 -30.72 -9.12 -23.80
C SER A 850 -30.22 -7.78 -24.35
N GLU A 851 -31.03 -6.73 -24.34
CA GLU A 851 -30.58 -5.39 -24.75
C GLU A 851 -29.44 -4.87 -23.87
N GLU A 852 -29.41 -5.25 -22.59
CA GLU A 852 -28.35 -4.88 -21.64
C GLU A 852 -27.20 -5.90 -21.56
N PHE A 853 -27.09 -6.84 -22.51
CA PHE A 853 -26.11 -7.94 -22.48
C PHE A 853 -24.68 -7.49 -22.15
N ALA A 854 -24.17 -6.52 -22.93
CA ALA A 854 -22.79 -6.07 -22.81
C ALA A 854 -22.49 -5.37 -21.47
N ILE A 855 -23.46 -4.67 -20.89
CA ILE A 855 -23.28 -3.94 -19.62
C ILE A 855 -23.47 -4.86 -18.40
N ARG A 856 -24.35 -5.87 -18.48
CA ARG A 856 -24.42 -6.94 -17.46
C ARG A 856 -23.08 -7.68 -17.35
N GLN A 857 -22.50 -8.09 -18.49
CA GLN A 857 -21.16 -8.69 -18.49
C GLN A 857 -20.08 -7.80 -17.84
N LEU A 858 -20.11 -6.48 -18.10
CA LEU A 858 -19.17 -5.52 -17.51
C LEU A 858 -19.44 -5.27 -16.02
N HIS A 859 -20.67 -5.43 -15.57
CA HIS A 859 -21.08 -5.31 -14.16
C HIS A 859 -20.64 -6.53 -13.35
N ASP A 860 -20.76 -7.73 -13.91
CA ASP A 860 -20.58 -8.98 -13.18
C ASP A 860 -19.12 -9.45 -13.14
N ILE A 861 -18.31 -9.11 -14.16
CA ILE A 861 -16.88 -9.42 -14.20
C ILE A 861 -16.10 -8.69 -13.10
N ASN A 862 -15.02 -9.26 -12.59
CA ASN A 862 -14.14 -8.57 -11.64
C ASN A 862 -13.35 -7.40 -12.27
N TRP A 863 -12.91 -7.51 -13.52
CA TRP A 863 -12.19 -6.46 -14.25
C TRP A 863 -12.35 -6.56 -15.78
N ILE A 864 -11.85 -5.55 -16.51
CA ILE A 864 -11.91 -5.49 -17.97
C ILE A 864 -10.50 -5.70 -18.54
N VAL A 865 -10.35 -6.56 -19.55
CA VAL A 865 -9.08 -6.78 -20.27
C VAL A 865 -9.25 -6.46 -21.75
N ALA A 866 -8.47 -5.51 -22.27
CA ALA A 866 -8.57 -5.01 -23.63
C ALA A 866 -7.19 -4.85 -24.31
N ASN A 867 -7.17 -4.96 -25.63
CA ASN A 867 -5.99 -4.89 -26.48
C ASN A 867 -6.37 -4.25 -27.82
N CYS A 868 -6.52 -2.92 -27.78
CA CYS A 868 -7.04 -2.16 -28.92
C CYS A 868 -6.07 -2.21 -30.12
N SER A 869 -6.61 -2.34 -31.32
CA SER A 869 -5.82 -2.23 -32.56
C SER A 869 -5.86 -0.84 -33.20
N THR A 870 -6.83 0.02 -32.84
CA THR A 870 -6.97 1.37 -33.41
C THR A 870 -6.93 2.49 -32.37
N PRO A 871 -6.43 3.69 -32.73
CA PRO A 871 -6.42 4.85 -31.84
C PRO A 871 -7.82 5.29 -31.39
N GLY A 872 -8.82 5.30 -32.30
CA GLY A 872 -10.19 5.69 -31.98
C GLY A 872 -10.85 4.77 -30.93
N ASN A 873 -10.58 3.47 -31.00
CA ASN A 873 -11.11 2.54 -30.01
C ASN A 873 -10.42 2.69 -28.63
N TYR A 874 -9.13 3.05 -28.60
CA TYR A 874 -8.44 3.42 -27.35
C TYR A 874 -9.02 4.71 -26.72
N PHE A 875 -9.34 5.73 -27.52
CA PHE A 875 -10.06 6.93 -27.07
C PHE A 875 -11.39 6.58 -26.38
N HIS A 876 -12.21 5.74 -27.02
CA HIS A 876 -13.49 5.32 -26.45
C HIS A 876 -13.34 4.45 -25.21
N LEU A 877 -12.32 3.60 -25.14
CA LEU A 877 -12.06 2.73 -23.99
C LEU A 877 -11.78 3.55 -22.72
N LEU A 878 -10.91 4.57 -22.84
CA LEU A 878 -10.57 5.48 -21.73
C LEU A 878 -11.78 6.29 -21.25
N ARG A 879 -12.60 6.80 -22.19
CA ARG A 879 -13.82 7.54 -21.83
C ARG A 879 -14.91 6.63 -21.24
N ARG A 880 -15.03 5.39 -21.74
CA ARG A 880 -15.97 4.37 -21.21
C ARG A 880 -15.70 4.05 -19.74
N GLN A 881 -14.43 4.02 -19.32
CA GLN A 881 -14.04 3.80 -17.93
C GLN A 881 -14.73 4.77 -16.95
N ILE A 882 -14.98 6.01 -17.39
CA ILE A 882 -15.65 7.04 -16.59
C ILE A 882 -17.16 7.02 -16.80
N ALA A 883 -17.62 6.77 -18.03
CA ALA A 883 -19.04 6.72 -18.39
C ALA A 883 -19.82 5.53 -17.77
N LEU A 884 -19.13 4.49 -17.30
CA LEU A 884 -19.76 3.39 -16.56
C LEU A 884 -20.48 3.90 -15.29
N PRO A 885 -21.66 3.35 -14.93
CA PRO A 885 -22.37 3.73 -13.70
C PRO A 885 -21.74 3.12 -12.43
N PHE A 886 -20.79 2.20 -12.60
CA PHE A 886 -19.96 1.56 -11.56
C PHE A 886 -18.47 1.67 -11.93
N ARG A 887 -17.58 1.10 -11.11
CA ARG A 887 -16.13 1.05 -11.40
C ARG A 887 -15.58 -0.37 -11.33
N LYS A 888 -14.81 -0.73 -12.36
CA LYS A 888 -14.01 -1.95 -12.47
C LYS A 888 -12.60 -1.56 -12.90
N PRO A 889 -11.54 -2.25 -12.44
CA PRO A 889 -10.21 -2.06 -13.00
C PRO A 889 -10.18 -2.38 -14.49
N LEU A 890 -9.33 -1.67 -15.23
CA LEU A 890 -9.17 -1.80 -16.67
C LEU A 890 -7.71 -2.09 -17.02
N ILE A 891 -7.46 -3.28 -17.55
CA ILE A 891 -6.16 -3.74 -18.02
C ILE A 891 -6.09 -3.49 -19.53
N VAL A 892 -5.19 -2.62 -19.98
CA VAL A 892 -5.00 -2.26 -21.38
C VAL A 892 -3.62 -2.72 -21.86
N LEU A 893 -3.59 -3.63 -22.83
CA LEU A 893 -2.39 -3.93 -23.58
C LEU A 893 -2.11 -2.78 -24.54
N THR A 894 -1.23 -1.85 -24.16
CA THR A 894 -0.85 -0.71 -25.00
C THR A 894 0.23 -1.13 -26.00
N PRO A 895 0.29 -0.56 -27.20
CA PRO A 895 1.23 -1.00 -28.22
C PRO A 895 2.58 -0.29 -28.12
N LYS A 896 3.59 -0.87 -28.78
CA LYS A 896 4.93 -0.27 -28.94
C LYS A 896 5.19 0.15 -30.39
N SER A 897 5.20 -0.78 -31.35
CA SER A 897 5.37 -0.46 -32.76
C SER A 897 4.19 0.32 -33.36
N LEU A 898 2.95 0.00 -32.95
CA LEU A 898 1.75 0.63 -33.54
C LEU A 898 1.66 2.13 -33.29
N LEU A 899 2.32 2.66 -32.26
CA LEU A 899 2.44 4.09 -31.97
C LEU A 899 2.92 4.90 -33.20
N ARG A 900 3.66 4.26 -34.12
CA ARG A 900 4.19 4.86 -35.35
C ARG A 900 3.81 4.12 -36.64
N HIS A 901 2.93 3.12 -36.57
CA HIS A 901 2.56 2.34 -37.76
C HIS A 901 1.64 3.17 -38.67
N PRO A 902 1.92 3.30 -39.98
CA PRO A 902 1.19 4.21 -40.86
C PRO A 902 -0.29 3.83 -41.05
N GLU A 903 -0.61 2.53 -41.02
CA GLU A 903 -1.99 2.05 -41.05
C GLU A 903 -2.67 1.99 -39.67
N CYS A 904 -1.94 2.28 -38.59
CA CYS A 904 -2.54 2.45 -37.25
C CYS A 904 -2.93 3.91 -37.05
N ARG A 905 -4.01 4.30 -37.72
CA ARG A 905 -4.61 5.64 -37.67
C ARG A 905 -6.13 5.48 -37.66
N SER A 906 -6.81 6.40 -36.98
CA SER A 906 -8.28 6.51 -36.98
C SER A 906 -8.70 7.85 -37.59
N ASN A 907 -9.91 7.90 -38.16
CA ASN A 907 -10.54 9.14 -38.58
C ASN A 907 -11.26 9.82 -37.40
N PHE A 908 -11.47 11.13 -37.46
CA PHE A 908 -12.28 11.87 -36.49
C PHE A 908 -13.73 11.33 -36.42
N SER A 909 -14.30 10.87 -37.53
CA SER A 909 -15.67 10.30 -37.57
C SER A 909 -15.85 9.03 -36.73
N GLU A 910 -14.76 8.38 -36.31
CA GLU A 910 -14.82 7.26 -35.38
C GLU A 910 -15.08 7.73 -33.94
N MET A 911 -14.82 9.01 -33.59
CA MET A 911 -14.86 9.58 -32.24
C MET A 911 -15.90 10.71 -32.04
N THR A 912 -16.66 11.05 -33.09
CA THR A 912 -17.70 12.09 -33.04
C THR A 912 -18.92 11.66 -32.22
N ASP A 913 -19.83 12.59 -31.95
CA ASP A 913 -21.05 12.31 -31.18
C ASP A 913 -21.83 11.07 -31.70
N GLY A 914 -22.41 10.31 -30.77
CA GLY A 914 -23.06 9.03 -31.04
C GLY A 914 -22.13 7.81 -31.23
N THR A 915 -20.81 7.97 -31.38
CA THR A 915 -19.89 6.81 -31.47
C THR A 915 -19.49 6.24 -30.11
N GLN A 916 -19.02 4.99 -30.10
CA GLN A 916 -18.71 4.24 -28.89
C GLN A 916 -17.64 3.16 -29.12
N PHE A 917 -17.14 2.59 -28.01
CA PHE A 917 -16.17 1.51 -28.01
C PHE A 917 -16.70 0.25 -28.73
N GLN A 918 -15.91 -0.29 -29.66
CA GLN A 918 -16.20 -1.53 -30.38
C GLN A 918 -15.50 -2.70 -29.68
N ARG A 919 -16.27 -3.63 -29.09
CA ARG A 919 -15.75 -4.84 -28.43
C ARG A 919 -15.11 -5.82 -29.42
N LEU A 920 -15.65 -5.89 -30.64
CA LEU A 920 -15.16 -6.66 -31.77
C LEU A 920 -15.26 -5.78 -33.02
N ILE A 921 -14.22 -5.76 -33.86
CA ILE A 921 -14.21 -5.05 -35.14
C ILE A 921 -14.17 -6.08 -36.28
N PRO A 922 -15.23 -6.25 -37.07
CA PRO A 922 -15.30 -7.25 -38.12
C PRO A 922 -14.46 -6.88 -39.35
N ASP A 923 -14.24 -7.85 -40.23
CA ASP A 923 -13.66 -7.59 -41.54
C ASP A 923 -14.67 -6.90 -42.46
N ALA A 924 -14.36 -5.68 -42.89
CA ALA A 924 -15.25 -4.85 -43.70
C ALA A 924 -15.30 -5.27 -45.18
N LEU A 925 -14.21 -5.82 -45.73
CA LEU A 925 -14.07 -6.07 -47.17
C LEU A 925 -14.70 -7.41 -47.57
N THR A 926 -14.50 -8.44 -46.75
CA THR A 926 -15.13 -9.77 -46.96
C THR A 926 -16.62 -9.79 -46.62
N ALA A 927 -17.13 -8.76 -45.92
CA ALA A 927 -18.54 -8.63 -45.55
C ALA A 927 -19.50 -8.58 -46.76
N GLU A 928 -19.03 -8.14 -47.93
CA GLU A 928 -19.84 -8.04 -49.15
C GLU A 928 -20.12 -9.42 -49.79
N ASN A 929 -19.23 -10.39 -49.59
CA ASN A 929 -19.29 -11.71 -50.24
C ASN A 929 -18.98 -12.86 -49.27
N PRO A 930 -19.68 -12.98 -48.12
CA PRO A 930 -19.28 -13.89 -47.04
C PRO A 930 -19.27 -15.37 -47.45
N ASN A 931 -20.08 -15.77 -48.44
CA ASN A 931 -20.11 -17.13 -48.97
C ASN A 931 -18.83 -17.55 -49.73
N LYS A 932 -17.97 -16.61 -50.13
CA LYS A 932 -16.66 -16.89 -50.76
C LYS A 932 -15.54 -17.13 -49.75
N VAL A 933 -15.73 -16.67 -48.51
CA VAL A 933 -14.74 -16.81 -47.44
C VAL A 933 -14.58 -18.26 -47.04
N LYS A 934 -13.35 -18.76 -47.14
CA LYS A 934 -12.94 -20.12 -46.76
C LYS A 934 -12.39 -20.19 -45.35
N ARG A 935 -11.91 -19.06 -44.80
CA ARG A 935 -11.36 -18.97 -43.44
C ARG A 935 -11.66 -17.62 -42.80
N VAL A 936 -12.07 -17.63 -41.53
CA VAL A 936 -12.16 -16.44 -40.65
C VAL A 936 -11.05 -16.54 -39.63
N ILE A 937 -10.19 -15.52 -39.58
CA ILE A 937 -9.11 -15.40 -38.61
C ILE A 937 -9.54 -14.39 -37.55
N PHE A 938 -9.74 -14.86 -36.33
CA PHE A 938 -9.87 -14.03 -35.14
C PHE A 938 -8.48 -13.72 -34.58
N CYS A 939 -8.22 -12.46 -34.24
CA CYS A 939 -6.98 -12.04 -33.60
C CYS A 939 -7.21 -10.83 -32.67
N THR A 940 -6.17 -10.40 -31.95
CA THR A 940 -6.21 -9.22 -31.07
C THR A 940 -4.90 -8.42 -31.16
N GLY A 941 -4.97 -7.09 -30.96
CA GLY A 941 -3.80 -6.21 -30.99
C GLY A 941 -3.00 -6.20 -32.31
N ARG A 942 -1.67 -6.06 -32.20
CA ARG A 942 -0.77 -5.74 -33.33
C ARG A 942 -0.69 -6.79 -34.44
N VAL A 943 -0.91 -8.07 -34.14
CA VAL A 943 -0.78 -9.17 -35.12
C VAL A 943 -1.77 -9.02 -36.29
N TYR A 944 -2.87 -8.29 -36.08
CA TYR A 944 -3.81 -7.89 -37.14
C TYR A 944 -3.10 -7.25 -38.34
N TYR A 945 -2.14 -6.34 -38.11
CA TYR A 945 -1.45 -5.62 -39.18
C TYR A 945 -0.49 -6.54 -39.96
N ASP A 946 0.18 -7.46 -39.27
CA ASP A 946 1.03 -8.49 -39.89
C ASP A 946 0.18 -9.45 -40.76
N LEU A 947 -0.99 -9.87 -40.27
CA LEU A 947 -1.96 -10.72 -40.99
C LEU A 947 -2.60 -10.00 -42.19
N LEU A 948 -3.03 -8.74 -42.01
CA LEU A 948 -3.63 -7.91 -43.06
C LEU A 948 -2.66 -7.72 -44.23
N LYS A 949 -1.39 -7.43 -43.93
CA LYS A 949 -0.35 -7.34 -44.95
C LYS A 949 -0.16 -8.67 -45.68
N ALA A 950 -0.04 -9.78 -44.93
CA ALA A 950 0.16 -11.10 -45.51
C ALA A 950 -1.01 -11.54 -46.42
N ARG A 951 -2.26 -11.19 -46.07
CA ARG A 951 -3.44 -11.47 -46.92
C ARG A 951 -3.38 -10.72 -48.24
N ARG A 952 -3.11 -9.42 -48.21
CA ARG A 952 -3.00 -8.55 -49.40
C ARG A 952 -1.85 -8.98 -50.31
N ASP A 953 -0.67 -9.23 -49.73
CA ASP A 953 0.52 -9.69 -50.47
C ASP A 953 0.23 -11.00 -51.25
N ARG A 954 -0.59 -11.89 -50.68
CA ARG A 954 -1.02 -13.17 -51.28
C ARG A 954 -2.31 -13.07 -52.12
N LYS A 955 -2.95 -11.90 -52.19
CA LYS A 955 -4.23 -11.62 -52.89
C LYS A 955 -5.42 -12.48 -52.40
N LEU A 956 -5.44 -12.80 -51.11
CA LEU A 956 -6.47 -13.65 -50.48
C LEU A 956 -7.67 -12.87 -49.92
N ASP A 957 -7.88 -11.64 -50.40
CA ASP A 957 -8.88 -10.70 -49.90
C ASP A 957 -10.33 -11.16 -50.07
N ASN A 958 -10.63 -12.10 -50.97
CA ASN A 958 -11.96 -12.71 -51.12
C ASN A 958 -12.14 -14.01 -50.31
N ASP A 959 -11.04 -14.62 -49.87
CA ASP A 959 -11.01 -15.97 -49.32
C ASP A 959 -10.82 -15.98 -47.79
N ILE A 960 -10.22 -14.93 -47.22
CA ILE A 960 -9.87 -14.85 -45.79
C ILE A 960 -10.42 -13.57 -45.16
N ALA A 961 -11.33 -13.70 -44.19
CA ALA A 961 -11.74 -12.60 -43.31
C ALA A 961 -10.81 -12.48 -42.10
N ILE A 962 -10.49 -11.27 -41.64
CA ILE A 962 -9.70 -11.03 -40.42
C ILE A 962 -10.48 -10.13 -39.46
N SER A 963 -10.99 -10.72 -38.37
CA SER A 963 -11.86 -10.06 -37.40
C SER A 963 -11.15 -9.90 -36.06
N ARG A 964 -11.29 -8.73 -35.43
CA ARG A 964 -10.49 -8.34 -34.26
C ARG A 964 -11.32 -8.37 -32.98
N ILE A 965 -10.83 -9.05 -31.95
CA ILE A 965 -11.36 -8.95 -30.58
C ILE A 965 -10.55 -7.87 -29.85
N GLU A 966 -11.20 -6.76 -29.53
CA GLU A 966 -10.57 -5.59 -28.87
C GLU A 966 -10.76 -5.64 -27.36
N GLN A 967 -11.92 -6.11 -26.89
CA GLN A 967 -12.17 -6.47 -25.50
C GLN A 967 -12.13 -8.00 -25.38
N ILE A 968 -11.11 -8.51 -24.68
CA ILE A 968 -10.89 -9.94 -24.50
C ILE A 968 -11.73 -10.44 -23.32
N SER A 969 -11.76 -9.69 -22.20
CA SER A 969 -12.61 -9.94 -21.04
C SER A 969 -13.40 -8.68 -20.66
N PRO A 970 -14.72 -8.77 -20.37
CA PRO A 970 -15.59 -9.92 -20.62
C PRO A 970 -15.60 -10.33 -22.09
N PHE A 971 -15.65 -11.64 -22.34
CA PHE A 971 -15.64 -12.18 -23.69
C PHE A 971 -16.93 -11.81 -24.46
N PRO A 972 -16.83 -11.25 -25.69
CA PRO A 972 -17.99 -10.76 -26.43
C PRO A 972 -18.71 -11.90 -27.17
N TYR A 973 -19.32 -12.81 -26.40
CA TYR A 973 -20.04 -14.00 -26.88
C TYR A 973 -21.05 -13.69 -28.00
N ASP A 974 -21.85 -12.64 -27.82
CA ASP A 974 -22.86 -12.15 -28.77
C ASP A 974 -22.25 -11.77 -30.13
N LEU A 975 -21.16 -10.98 -30.12
CA LEU A 975 -20.51 -10.52 -31.35
C LEU A 975 -19.71 -11.65 -32.03
N VAL A 976 -19.08 -12.53 -31.26
CA VAL A 976 -18.36 -13.69 -31.79
C VAL A 976 -19.32 -14.69 -32.44
N LYS A 977 -20.46 -14.97 -31.80
CA LYS A 977 -21.55 -15.80 -32.34
C LYS A 977 -22.08 -15.22 -33.65
N ALA A 978 -22.36 -13.92 -33.68
CA ALA A 978 -22.83 -13.22 -34.88
C ALA A 978 -21.81 -13.25 -36.05
N GLU A 979 -20.53 -12.96 -35.77
CA GLU A 979 -19.48 -12.97 -36.80
C GLU A 979 -19.18 -14.40 -37.30
N CYS A 980 -19.24 -15.42 -36.45
CA CYS A 980 -19.13 -16.82 -36.88
C CYS A 980 -20.31 -17.27 -37.76
N ALA A 981 -21.52 -16.78 -37.48
CA ALA A 981 -22.72 -17.08 -38.26
C ALA A 981 -22.72 -16.42 -39.65
N LYS A 982 -22.10 -15.24 -39.78
CA LYS A 982 -21.95 -14.51 -41.05
C LYS A 982 -21.18 -15.31 -42.11
N TYR A 983 -20.20 -16.12 -41.73
CA TYR A 983 -19.35 -16.90 -42.63
C TYR A 983 -19.56 -18.43 -42.43
N PRO A 984 -20.71 -19.01 -42.82
CA PRO A 984 -21.10 -20.36 -42.41
C PRO A 984 -20.21 -21.48 -42.95
N ASN A 985 -19.55 -21.28 -44.10
CA ASN A 985 -18.74 -22.29 -44.79
C ASN A 985 -17.24 -22.24 -44.43
N ALA A 986 -16.82 -21.27 -43.62
CA ALA A 986 -15.41 -21.01 -43.36
C ALA A 986 -14.82 -21.85 -42.22
N GLU A 987 -13.53 -22.17 -42.28
CA GLU A 987 -12.75 -22.56 -41.10
C GLU A 987 -12.68 -21.38 -40.11
N LEU A 988 -12.68 -21.67 -38.81
CA LEU A 988 -12.52 -20.68 -37.74
C LEU A 988 -11.12 -20.82 -37.13
N VAL A 989 -10.32 -19.76 -37.18
CA VAL A 989 -8.94 -19.74 -36.70
C VAL A 989 -8.78 -18.67 -35.62
N TRP A 990 -8.06 -18.99 -34.54
CA TRP A 990 -7.47 -17.99 -33.64
C TRP A 990 -5.99 -17.79 -33.99
N ALA A 991 -5.63 -16.57 -34.37
CA ALA A 991 -4.24 -16.17 -34.63
C ALA A 991 -3.72 -15.22 -33.57
N GLN A 992 -2.61 -15.59 -32.92
CA GLN A 992 -1.94 -14.75 -31.92
C GLN A 992 -0.42 -14.76 -32.10
N GLU A 993 0.25 -13.68 -31.68
CA GLU A 993 1.71 -13.60 -31.76
C GLU A 993 2.40 -14.35 -30.61
N GLU A 994 1.73 -14.52 -29.47
CA GLU A 994 2.25 -15.18 -28.29
C GLU A 994 2.32 -16.71 -28.44
N HIS A 995 3.23 -17.36 -27.71
CA HIS A 995 3.31 -18.82 -27.63
C HIS A 995 1.98 -19.44 -27.20
N LYS A 996 1.66 -20.66 -27.65
CA LYS A 996 0.35 -21.31 -27.40
C LYS A 996 -0.08 -21.43 -25.92
N ASN A 997 0.89 -21.45 -24.99
CA ASN A 997 0.67 -21.49 -23.54
C ASN A 997 0.71 -20.09 -22.87
N GLN A 998 0.70 -19.03 -23.68
CA GLN A 998 0.72 -17.62 -23.31
C GLN A 998 -0.37 -16.91 -24.14
N GLY A 999 -0.56 -15.61 -23.93
CA GLY A 999 -1.52 -14.86 -24.73
C GLY A 999 -2.96 -15.23 -24.38
N CYS A 1000 -3.84 -15.20 -25.37
CA CYS A 1000 -5.29 -15.34 -25.14
C CYS A 1000 -5.82 -16.76 -25.36
N TRP A 1001 -5.10 -17.63 -26.07
CA TRP A 1001 -5.58 -18.93 -26.57
C TRP A 1001 -6.33 -19.77 -25.51
N THR A 1002 -5.75 -19.96 -24.33
CA THR A 1002 -6.33 -20.79 -23.26
C THR A 1002 -7.59 -20.19 -22.63
N TYR A 1003 -7.79 -18.88 -22.75
CA TYR A 1003 -9.01 -18.20 -22.29
C TYR A 1003 -10.11 -18.21 -23.35
N VAL A 1004 -9.74 -17.94 -24.62
CA VAL A 1004 -10.72 -17.77 -25.71
C VAL A 1004 -11.25 -19.10 -26.25
N GLN A 1005 -10.43 -20.16 -26.35
CA GLN A 1005 -10.84 -21.41 -26.98
C GLN A 1005 -12.14 -22.01 -26.38
N PRO A 1006 -12.26 -22.25 -25.06
CA PRO A 1006 -13.50 -22.82 -24.52
C PRO A 1006 -14.69 -21.86 -24.66
N ARG A 1007 -14.46 -20.54 -24.62
CA ARG A 1007 -15.50 -19.52 -24.78
C ARG A 1007 -16.03 -19.43 -26.21
N PHE A 1008 -15.16 -19.65 -27.21
CA PHE A 1008 -15.57 -19.87 -28.60
C PHE A 1008 -16.38 -21.15 -28.75
N ASP A 1009 -15.94 -22.26 -28.14
CA ASP A 1009 -16.69 -23.51 -28.15
C ASP A 1009 -18.09 -23.31 -27.55
N THR A 1010 -18.23 -22.58 -26.45
CA THR A 1010 -19.52 -22.16 -25.87
C THR A 1010 -20.31 -21.24 -26.82
N ALA A 1011 -19.69 -20.20 -27.39
CA ALA A 1011 -20.36 -19.26 -28.31
C ALA A 1011 -20.96 -19.94 -29.56
N ILE A 1012 -20.31 -21.01 -30.04
CA ILE A 1012 -20.68 -21.73 -31.27
C ILE A 1012 -21.61 -22.91 -30.98
N ASN A 1013 -21.45 -23.60 -29.84
CA ASN A 1013 -22.18 -24.84 -29.53
C ASN A 1013 -23.40 -24.66 -28.60
N SER A 1014 -23.73 -23.45 -28.15
CA SER A 1014 -24.91 -23.16 -27.29
C SER A 1014 -26.27 -23.31 -27.98
N THR A 1015 -26.56 -24.55 -28.38
CA THR A 1015 -27.91 -25.17 -28.42
C THR A 1015 -27.94 -26.40 -27.49
N ARG A 1016 -27.15 -26.36 -26.41
CA ARG A 1016 -27.40 -27.21 -25.23
C ARG A 1016 -28.40 -26.49 -24.34
N ASP A 1017 -29.68 -26.68 -24.64
CA ASP A 1017 -30.73 -26.39 -23.67
C ASP A 1017 -30.45 -27.21 -22.41
N PHE A 1018 -30.06 -26.54 -21.33
CA PHE A 1018 -30.25 -27.08 -19.99
C PHE A 1018 -31.72 -26.93 -19.62
N SER A 1019 -32.56 -27.76 -20.25
CA SER A 1019 -33.91 -27.99 -19.76
C SER A 1019 -33.80 -28.64 -18.39
N VAL A 1020 -33.98 -27.83 -17.34
CA VAL A 1020 -34.32 -28.34 -16.02
C VAL A 1020 -35.71 -28.96 -16.16
N GLU A 1021 -35.76 -30.26 -16.48
CA GLU A 1021 -36.97 -31.04 -16.27
C GLU A 1021 -37.21 -31.03 -14.75
N GLY A 1022 -38.27 -30.31 -14.35
CA GLY A 1022 -38.64 -30.20 -12.95
C GLY A 1022 -39.20 -31.54 -12.48
N ASP A 1023 -38.45 -32.23 -11.64
CA ASP A 1023 -38.93 -33.38 -10.88
C ASP A 1023 -39.30 -32.90 -9.46
N GLU A 1024 -40.59 -32.95 -9.12
CA GLU A 1024 -41.10 -32.59 -7.80
C GLU A 1024 -40.72 -33.69 -6.78
N GLY A 1025 -39.52 -33.60 -6.19
CA GLY A 1025 -38.98 -34.73 -5.43
C GLY A 1025 -37.90 -34.44 -4.38
N ALA A 1026 -38.25 -33.72 -3.32
CA ALA A 1026 -37.61 -33.70 -1.99
C ALA A 1026 -36.12 -33.28 -1.85
N ASN A 1027 -35.86 -32.49 -0.79
CA ASN A 1027 -34.52 -32.18 -0.28
C ASN A 1027 -33.73 -33.44 0.11
N GLU A 1028 -32.55 -33.67 -0.48
CA GLU A 1028 -31.35 -34.15 0.25
C GLU A 1028 -30.06 -34.03 -0.59
N GLY A 1029 -29.00 -33.46 0.01
CA GLY A 1029 -27.60 -33.82 -0.32
C GLY A 1029 -26.88 -33.15 -1.51
N TYR A 1030 -26.30 -31.96 -1.29
CA TYR A 1030 -25.12 -31.51 -2.06
C TYR A 1030 -23.87 -32.36 -1.69
N LYS A 1031 -23.78 -33.56 -2.26
CA LYS A 1031 -22.58 -34.42 -2.26
C LYS A 1031 -22.58 -35.29 -3.52
N ASP A 1032 -21.91 -34.82 -4.57
CA ASP A 1032 -21.16 -35.64 -5.55
C ASP A 1032 -20.59 -34.78 -6.72
N VAL A 1033 -19.67 -33.86 -6.38
CA VAL A 1033 -18.87 -33.11 -7.39
C VAL A 1033 -17.38 -33.48 -7.28
N PHE A 1034 -17.06 -34.64 -6.68
CA PHE A 1034 -15.67 -35.06 -6.44
C PHE A 1034 -15.39 -36.55 -6.68
N GLU A 1035 -16.05 -37.18 -7.67
CA GLU A 1035 -15.66 -38.55 -8.10
C GLU A 1035 -15.75 -38.79 -9.63
N ALA A 1036 -15.17 -37.88 -10.43
CA ALA A 1036 -15.11 -37.98 -11.89
C ALA A 1036 -13.67 -37.87 -12.48
N TYR A 1037 -12.67 -38.44 -11.81
CA TYR A 1037 -11.30 -38.54 -12.34
C TYR A 1037 -10.67 -39.94 -12.12
N VAL A 1038 -11.29 -40.96 -12.73
CA VAL A 1038 -10.69 -42.30 -12.88
C VAL A 1038 -10.23 -42.49 -14.33
N PRO A 1039 -8.91 -42.58 -14.61
CA PRO A 1039 -8.40 -42.82 -15.95
C PRO A 1039 -8.86 -44.17 -16.50
N LYS A 1040 -9.52 -44.18 -17.66
CA LYS A 1040 -9.92 -45.43 -18.34
C LYS A 1040 -8.67 -46.24 -18.74
N LYS A 1041 -8.62 -47.50 -18.28
CA LYS A 1041 -7.58 -48.49 -18.64
C LYS A 1041 -7.42 -48.58 -20.17
N ARG A 1042 -6.18 -48.46 -20.65
CA ARG A 1042 -5.79 -48.78 -22.03
C ARG A 1042 -5.57 -50.30 -22.13
N LEU A 1043 -6.13 -50.95 -23.17
CA LEU A 1043 -5.91 -52.39 -23.38
C LEU A 1043 -4.43 -52.70 -23.69
N SER A 1044 -3.98 -53.86 -23.22
CA SER A 1044 -2.63 -54.38 -23.39
C SER A 1044 -2.55 -55.48 -24.45
N THR A 1045 -1.61 -55.33 -25.38
CA THR A 1045 -1.02 -56.38 -26.22
C THR A 1045 0.47 -56.01 -26.38
N GLY A 1046 1.48 -56.87 -26.21
CA GLY A 1046 1.51 -58.28 -25.83
C GLY A 1046 2.80 -58.92 -26.38
N GLY A 1047 3.79 -59.22 -25.52
CA GLY A 1047 5.12 -59.76 -25.89
C GLY A 1047 6.10 -58.73 -26.51
N SER A 1048 7.43 -58.87 -26.43
CA SER A 1048 8.26 -59.97 -25.90
C SER A 1048 9.49 -59.47 -25.13
N GLU A 1049 10.13 -60.37 -24.38
CA GLU A 1049 11.23 -60.11 -23.45
C GLU A 1049 12.61 -59.89 -24.13
N THR A 1050 13.50 -59.15 -23.46
CA THR A 1050 14.84 -59.66 -23.04
C THR A 1050 15.41 -58.84 -21.86
N ARG A 1051 16.14 -59.53 -20.98
CA ARG A 1051 16.84 -59.11 -19.74
C ARG A 1051 18.37 -58.93 -20.02
N PRO A 1052 19.25 -58.59 -19.04
CA PRO A 1052 19.06 -57.93 -17.72
C PRO A 1052 20.08 -56.81 -17.37
N ASP A 1053 19.93 -56.29 -16.13
CA ASP A 1053 20.94 -55.70 -15.21
C ASP A 1053 21.23 -54.18 -15.27
N SER A 1054 21.56 -53.48 -14.15
CA SER A 1054 21.69 -53.88 -12.72
C SER A 1054 21.43 -52.72 -11.72
N ALA A 1055 21.34 -53.06 -10.43
CA ALA A 1055 21.69 -52.35 -9.16
C ALA A 1055 21.69 -50.79 -9.03
N ALA A 1056 21.31 -50.16 -7.90
CA ALA A 1056 20.64 -50.60 -6.65
C ALA A 1056 20.17 -49.40 -5.75
N SER A 1057 19.27 -49.73 -4.79
CA SER A 1057 18.89 -49.09 -3.48
C SER A 1057 19.41 -47.69 -3.06
N VAL A 1058 18.63 -46.74 -2.51
CA VAL A 1058 17.59 -46.71 -1.42
C VAL A 1058 18.11 -46.50 0.02
N HIS A 1059 17.51 -45.49 0.69
CA HIS A 1059 17.50 -45.05 2.10
C HIS A 1059 18.15 -45.88 3.24
N SER A 1060 18.68 -45.19 4.27
CA SER A 1060 17.98 -44.98 5.57
C SER A 1060 18.83 -44.26 6.66
N ALA A 1061 18.19 -43.90 7.78
CA ALA A 1061 18.73 -43.14 8.91
C ALA A 1061 19.59 -43.97 9.88
N PRO A 1062 20.35 -43.34 10.82
CA PRO A 1062 21.10 -44.06 11.85
C PRO A 1062 20.29 -44.28 13.14
N THR A 1063 20.41 -45.48 13.71
CA THR A 1063 20.06 -45.81 15.11
C THR A 1063 21.25 -46.52 15.77
N VAL A 1064 21.41 -46.37 17.08
CA VAL A 1064 22.50 -46.92 17.92
C VAL A 1064 21.87 -47.65 19.13
N PRO A 1065 22.46 -48.75 19.67
CA PRO A 1065 21.66 -49.88 20.19
C PRO A 1065 21.43 -49.95 21.71
N LEU A 1066 20.62 -50.94 22.10
CA LEU A 1066 20.13 -51.28 23.45
C LEU A 1066 21.14 -52.03 24.35
N SER A 1067 21.04 -51.82 25.67
CA SER A 1067 21.25 -52.90 26.67
C SER A 1067 20.43 -52.68 27.96
N ALA A 1068 20.06 -53.77 28.63
CA ALA A 1068 18.95 -53.91 29.58
C ALA A 1068 19.12 -53.33 31.00
N ASN A 1069 18.02 -52.87 31.63
CA ASN A 1069 17.38 -53.53 32.80
C ASN A 1069 16.09 -52.82 33.28
N SER A 1070 15.20 -53.57 33.96
CA SER A 1070 13.87 -53.18 34.48
C SER A 1070 13.94 -52.78 35.99
N PRO A 1071 12.92 -52.16 36.66
CA PRO A 1071 11.46 -52.41 36.56
C PRO A 1071 10.46 -51.21 36.65
N LYS A 1072 9.17 -51.55 36.59
CA LYS A 1072 7.89 -50.77 36.60
C LYS A 1072 7.55 -50.13 37.99
N PRO A 1073 6.36 -49.52 38.26
CA PRO A 1073 5.21 -49.01 37.43
C PRO A 1073 4.87 -47.50 37.75
N GLN A 1074 3.81 -46.78 37.32
CA GLN A 1074 2.35 -47.08 37.19
C GLN A 1074 1.58 -46.11 36.25
N SER A 1075 0.48 -46.62 35.65
CA SER A 1075 -0.84 -46.03 35.27
C SER A 1075 -0.99 -44.57 34.75
N SER A 1076 -1.90 -44.25 33.82
CA SER A 1076 -2.77 -45.08 32.95
C SER A 1076 -3.42 -44.23 31.85
N TRP A 1077 -3.74 -44.83 30.72
CA TRP A 1077 -4.37 -44.20 29.55
C TRP A 1077 -5.91 -44.33 29.53
N LEU A 1078 -6.57 -43.26 29.05
CA LEU A 1078 -7.65 -43.22 28.05
C LEU A 1078 -8.63 -44.41 27.89
N SER A 1079 -9.92 -44.10 28.11
CA SER A 1079 -11.10 -44.63 27.37
C SER A 1079 -12.31 -43.73 27.71
N ARG A 1080 -13.27 -43.36 26.83
CA ARG A 1080 -13.53 -43.61 25.40
C ARG A 1080 -14.16 -42.34 24.78
N LEU A 1081 -14.04 -42.19 23.46
CA LEU A 1081 -14.85 -41.27 22.64
C LEU A 1081 -16.03 -42.03 21.99
N PHE A 1082 -17.06 -41.27 21.61
CA PHE A 1082 -18.30 -41.66 20.89
C PHE A 1082 -19.46 -42.28 21.71
N GLY A 1083 -20.62 -41.64 21.61
CA GLY A 1083 -21.92 -42.09 22.14
C GLY A 1083 -22.95 -40.96 22.20
N PHE A 1084 -23.86 -40.88 21.22
CA PHE A 1084 -24.97 -39.92 21.19
C PHE A 1084 -26.08 -40.25 22.22
N GLY A 1085 -26.81 -39.25 22.71
CA GLY A 1085 -28.05 -39.49 23.47
C GLY A 1085 -28.72 -38.24 24.07
N SER A 1086 -29.96 -37.97 23.65
CA SER A 1086 -30.95 -37.08 24.29
C SER A 1086 -32.26 -37.90 24.41
N PRO A 1087 -33.36 -37.47 25.09
CA PRO A 1087 -33.61 -36.27 25.90
C PRO A 1087 -34.42 -36.56 27.22
N LYS A 1088 -35.06 -35.51 27.80
CA LYS A 1088 -36.28 -35.48 28.65
C LYS A 1088 -36.24 -35.67 30.19
N ALA A 1089 -36.69 -34.60 30.89
CA ALA A 1089 -37.96 -34.51 31.68
C ALA A 1089 -37.92 -34.15 33.19
N SER A 1090 -38.93 -33.34 33.57
CA SER A 1090 -39.53 -33.08 34.91
C SER A 1090 -38.64 -32.56 36.05
N ALA A 1091 -38.87 -31.34 36.57
CA ALA A 1091 -39.95 -30.91 37.49
C ALA A 1091 -39.76 -31.49 38.92
N THR A 1092 -39.91 -30.75 40.02
CA THR A 1092 -41.01 -29.84 40.42
C THR A 1092 -40.65 -28.95 41.64
N ASN A 1093 -41.43 -27.88 41.86
CA ASN A 1093 -41.83 -27.30 43.17
C ASN A 1093 -40.78 -26.59 44.06
N ALA A 1094 -41.15 -25.55 44.85
CA ALA A 1094 -42.37 -24.72 44.89
C ALA A 1094 -42.19 -23.49 45.80
N SER A 1095 -43.05 -22.47 45.63
CA SER A 1095 -43.56 -21.49 46.64
C SER A 1095 -42.56 -20.60 47.40
N ALA A 1096 -42.88 -19.44 47.99
CA ALA A 1096 -43.91 -18.38 47.89
C ALA A 1096 -43.36 -17.22 48.80
N ALA A 1097 -43.86 -16.00 48.94
CA ALA A 1097 -45.10 -15.31 48.60
C ALA A 1097 -44.76 -13.80 48.36
N SER A 1098 -45.40 -13.09 47.44
CA SER A 1098 -46.59 -12.24 47.66
C SER A 1098 -46.47 -11.12 48.72
N SER A 1099 -46.56 -9.86 48.26
CA SER A 1099 -47.58 -8.92 48.76
C SER A 1099 -47.79 -7.75 47.79
N THR A 1100 -49.06 -7.43 47.55
CA THR A 1100 -49.56 -6.35 46.67
C THR A 1100 -49.63 -5.03 47.46
N ILE A 1101 -49.74 -3.87 46.78
CA ILE A 1101 -50.85 -2.89 46.97
C ILE A 1101 -50.74 -1.67 46.04
N THR A 1102 -51.93 -1.29 45.56
CA THR A 1102 -52.41 -0.25 44.64
C THR A 1102 -52.14 1.22 44.97
N GLY A 1103 -52.20 2.11 43.95
CA GLY A 1103 -52.56 3.53 44.13
C GLY A 1103 -52.30 4.48 42.94
N GLY A 1104 -53.35 4.98 42.27
CA GLY A 1104 -53.35 6.24 41.50
C GLY A 1104 -54.22 7.30 42.22
N PRO A 1105 -54.77 8.37 41.57
CA PRO A 1105 -54.69 8.80 40.16
C PRO A 1105 -54.57 10.37 39.98
N VAL A 1106 -55.13 10.93 38.88
CA VAL A 1106 -55.40 12.37 38.55
C VAL A 1106 -54.21 13.15 37.93
N GLN A 1107 -54.18 13.60 36.65
CA GLN A 1107 -55.03 14.43 35.76
C GLN A 1107 -54.96 15.97 35.95
N ALA A 1108 -54.47 16.68 34.92
CA ALA A 1108 -54.96 18.00 34.48
C ALA A 1108 -54.51 18.32 33.03
N GLN A 1109 -55.45 18.72 32.17
CA GLN A 1109 -55.22 19.42 30.88
C GLN A 1109 -55.26 20.96 31.17
N GLN A 1110 -54.79 21.88 30.33
CA GLN A 1110 -55.33 22.34 29.03
C GLN A 1110 -54.31 23.33 28.38
N GLN A 1111 -54.05 23.28 27.06
CA GLN A 1111 -54.67 24.12 25.99
C GLN A 1111 -54.18 25.60 26.03
N ILE A 1112 -53.63 26.22 24.97
CA ILE A 1112 -54.38 26.88 23.87
C ILE A 1112 -53.42 27.48 22.78
N GLN A 1113 -53.88 27.46 21.52
CA GLN A 1113 -53.58 28.33 20.35
C GLN A 1113 -52.24 28.36 19.56
N SER A 1114 -52.46 28.78 18.30
CA SER A 1114 -51.62 28.86 17.10
C SER A 1114 -51.39 30.31 16.66
N SER A 1115 -50.30 30.61 15.93
CA SER A 1115 -50.36 31.33 14.62
C SER A 1115 -48.98 31.63 13.99
N SER A 1116 -48.86 31.32 12.69
CA SER A 1116 -48.12 31.99 11.60
C SER A 1116 -47.06 33.10 11.86
N SER A 1117 -45.93 33.04 11.12
CA SER A 1117 -45.59 33.94 9.97
C SER A 1117 -44.07 34.26 9.78
N THR A 1118 -43.55 33.91 8.59
CA THR A 1118 -42.55 34.58 7.72
C THR A 1118 -41.66 35.76 8.21
N PHE A 1119 -40.35 35.67 7.86
CA PHE A 1119 -39.36 36.69 7.37
C PHE A 1119 -39.41 38.16 7.87
N PRO A 1120 -38.26 38.87 8.10
CA PRO A 1120 -37.20 39.07 7.09
C PRO A 1120 -35.73 39.26 7.61
N PRO A 1121 -34.74 39.50 6.71
CA PRO A 1121 -33.37 39.91 7.05
C PRO A 1121 -33.08 41.42 6.84
N SER A 1122 -32.12 41.99 7.59
CA SER A 1122 -31.54 43.34 7.35
C SER A 1122 -30.23 43.52 8.16
N SER A 1123 -29.05 43.67 7.52
CA SER A 1123 -28.27 44.93 7.33
C SER A 1123 -27.44 45.38 8.56
N THR A 1124 -26.30 46.08 8.49
CA THR A 1124 -25.85 47.16 7.58
C THR A 1124 -24.31 47.31 7.45
N SER A 1125 -23.86 47.76 6.26
CA SER A 1125 -22.74 48.72 5.99
C SER A 1125 -21.28 48.39 6.39
N THR A 1126 -20.23 48.82 5.68
CA THR A 1126 -20.03 50.07 4.92
C THR A 1126 -19.10 49.96 3.69
N ASN A 1127 -19.42 50.72 2.63
CA ASN A 1127 -18.54 51.53 1.74
C ASN A 1127 -17.46 50.88 0.83
N ASP A 1128 -17.04 51.49 -0.30
CA ASP A 1128 -17.72 52.31 -1.34
C ASP A 1128 -16.76 52.58 -2.52
N ASN A 1129 -17.28 53.08 -3.66
CA ASN A 1129 -16.64 53.51 -4.95
C ASN A 1129 -16.74 52.50 -6.11
N ARG A 1130 -17.60 52.72 -7.13
CA ARG A 1130 -17.52 53.64 -8.31
C ARG A 1130 -16.55 53.13 -9.40
N SER A 1131 -16.89 53.11 -10.70
CA SER A 1131 -17.89 53.84 -11.53
C SER A 1131 -18.62 52.91 -12.52
N GLU A 1132 -19.93 53.03 -12.81
CA GLU A 1132 -20.58 53.92 -13.82
C GLU A 1132 -19.88 53.91 -15.20
N SER A 1133 -20.52 53.66 -16.35
CA SER A 1133 -21.84 54.11 -16.91
C SER A 1133 -22.45 53.07 -17.90
N ALA A 1134 -23.77 52.82 -17.98
CA ALA A 1134 -24.86 53.53 -18.71
C ALA A 1134 -24.67 53.62 -20.26
N ASN A 1135 -25.65 53.40 -21.17
CA ASN A 1135 -27.12 53.29 -21.03
C ASN A 1135 -27.86 52.77 -22.33
N ILE A 1136 -29.06 52.14 -22.19
CA ILE A 1136 -30.30 52.32 -23.03
C ILE A 1136 -30.35 51.72 -24.48
N HIS A 1137 -31.44 51.14 -25.07
CA HIS A 1137 -32.92 51.31 -24.93
C HIS A 1137 -33.78 50.03 -25.24
N ASN A 1138 -34.94 49.90 -24.56
CA ASN A 1138 -36.31 49.38 -24.92
C ASN A 1138 -36.54 48.35 -26.07
N HIS A 1139 -37.45 47.36 -25.95
CA HIS A 1139 -38.89 47.52 -25.64
C HIS A 1139 -39.60 46.24 -25.09
N ASN A 1140 -40.61 46.46 -24.23
CA ASN A 1140 -41.68 45.53 -23.79
C ASN A 1140 -43.01 45.91 -24.51
N PRO A 1141 -44.17 45.19 -24.44
CA PRO A 1141 -44.73 44.52 -23.24
C PRO A 1141 -45.61 43.24 -23.42
N THR A 1142 -46.02 42.65 -22.27
CA THR A 1142 -47.14 41.69 -22.06
C THR A 1142 -48.48 42.43 -21.74
N PRO A 1143 -49.70 41.81 -21.73
CA PRO A 1143 -50.21 41.03 -20.57
C PRO A 1143 -51.36 39.97 -20.77
N HIS A 1144 -51.66 39.26 -19.67
CA HIS A 1144 -52.76 38.35 -19.26
C HIS A 1144 -54.16 38.32 -19.92
N ALA A 1145 -54.80 37.13 -19.87
CA ALA A 1145 -56.15 36.92 -19.26
C ALA A 1145 -56.50 35.42 -19.00
N ARG A 1146 -57.42 35.15 -18.05
CA ARG A 1146 -58.18 33.89 -17.81
C ARG A 1146 -59.68 34.17 -18.08
N ILE A 1147 -60.51 33.14 -18.35
CA ILE A 1147 -61.88 32.87 -17.81
C ILE A 1147 -62.70 31.92 -18.74
N ASP A 1148 -63.26 30.85 -18.14
CA ASP A 1148 -64.59 30.18 -18.26
C ASP A 1148 -65.41 30.14 -19.60
N SER A 1149 -66.39 29.25 -19.87
CA SER A 1149 -66.77 27.86 -19.45
C SER A 1149 -68.05 27.41 -20.24
N VAL A 1150 -68.74 26.30 -19.87
CA VAL A 1150 -70.10 25.83 -20.32
C VAL A 1150 -70.17 25.14 -21.71
N GLN A 1151 -70.92 24.05 -22.04
CA GLN A 1151 -72.04 23.23 -21.46
C GLN A 1151 -71.80 21.72 -21.84
N GLU A 1152 -72.02 20.67 -21.01
CA GLU A 1152 -73.26 19.87 -20.74
C GLU A 1152 -73.85 19.11 -21.98
N GLU A 1153 -74.39 17.86 -21.96
CA GLU A 1153 -75.10 17.05 -20.94
C GLU A 1153 -75.17 15.51 -21.29
N LYS A 1154 -75.27 14.62 -20.27
CA LYS A 1154 -76.20 13.43 -20.07
C LYS A 1154 -76.52 12.37 -21.18
N LEU A 1155 -76.98 11.10 -20.95
CA LEU A 1155 -76.94 10.12 -19.83
C LEU A 1155 -77.55 8.72 -20.25
N VAL A 1156 -76.94 7.57 -19.86
CA VAL A 1156 -77.57 6.31 -19.31
C VAL A 1156 -78.29 5.18 -20.12
N GLN A 1157 -78.31 3.98 -19.49
CA GLN A 1157 -79.09 2.70 -19.70
C GLN A 1157 -78.61 1.67 -20.77
N GLN A 1158 -78.75 0.33 -20.61
CA GLN A 1158 -78.68 -0.62 -19.46
C GLN A 1158 -78.81 -2.09 -19.97
N LYS A 1159 -78.32 -3.09 -19.18
CA LYS A 1159 -78.71 -4.55 -19.21
C LYS A 1159 -78.35 -5.32 -20.51
N THR A 1160 -78.18 -6.65 -20.61
CA THR A 1160 -78.13 -7.88 -19.74
C THR A 1160 -77.51 -8.99 -20.61
N GLY A 1161 -76.96 -10.14 -20.17
CA GLY A 1161 -76.84 -10.77 -18.85
C GLY A 1161 -76.05 -12.10 -18.95
N GLN A 1162 -76.12 -12.93 -17.90
CA GLN A 1162 -75.55 -14.29 -17.73
C GLN A 1162 -75.69 -15.20 -18.97
N GLY A 1163 -74.84 -16.19 -19.29
CA GLY A 1163 -73.81 -16.94 -18.52
C GLY A 1163 -74.17 -18.45 -18.49
N PHE A 1164 -73.20 -19.38 -18.54
CA PHE A 1164 -73.26 -20.75 -17.96
C PHE A 1164 -71.97 -21.56 -18.22
N ASN A 1165 -71.82 -22.72 -17.57
CA ASN A 1165 -70.55 -23.32 -17.17
C ASN A 1165 -70.61 -24.87 -17.33
N ILE A 1166 -69.47 -25.53 -17.69
CA ILE A 1166 -69.12 -26.94 -17.32
C ILE A 1166 -69.97 -28.05 -18.03
N PRO A 1167 -69.41 -29.21 -18.49
CA PRO A 1167 -68.76 -30.21 -17.62
C PRO A 1167 -67.55 -31.03 -18.13
N GLN A 1168 -67.03 -31.81 -17.17
CA GLN A 1168 -65.88 -32.73 -17.17
C GLN A 1168 -66.12 -34.04 -17.95
N GLY A 1169 -65.04 -34.81 -18.20
CA GLY A 1169 -65.06 -36.24 -17.80
C GLY A 1169 -64.81 -37.34 -18.85
N THR A 1170 -63.52 -37.65 -19.10
CA THR A 1170 -62.90 -39.01 -19.12
C THR A 1170 -63.34 -40.18 -20.04
N PHE A 1171 -62.30 -40.94 -20.45
CA PHE A 1171 -62.18 -42.41 -20.68
C PHE A 1171 -62.18 -43.05 -22.10
N ASN A 1172 -60.96 -43.54 -22.45
CA ASN A 1172 -60.55 -44.76 -23.20
C ASN A 1172 -60.87 -45.05 -24.70
N SER A 1173 -59.79 -44.97 -25.50
CA SER A 1173 -59.21 -46.03 -26.40
C SER A 1173 -60.03 -46.54 -27.62
N PRO A 1174 -59.46 -47.27 -28.64
CA PRO A 1174 -58.11 -47.85 -28.74
C PRO A 1174 -57.38 -47.75 -30.13
N THR A 1175 -56.34 -48.58 -30.30
CA THR A 1175 -55.71 -49.09 -31.55
C THR A 1175 -54.73 -48.24 -32.38
N SER A 1176 -53.44 -48.42 -32.05
CA SER A 1176 -52.34 -48.83 -32.96
C SER A 1176 -52.43 -48.62 -34.49
N GLY A 1177 -51.46 -47.88 -35.04
CA GLY A 1177 -51.10 -47.91 -36.46
C GLY A 1177 -49.73 -47.28 -36.70
N SER A 1178 -48.71 -48.05 -37.11
CA SER A 1178 -47.32 -47.58 -37.22
C SER A 1178 -47.03 -46.87 -38.54
N ALA A 1179 -46.41 -45.69 -38.49
CA ALA A 1179 -45.68 -45.11 -39.61
C ALA A 1179 -44.48 -44.29 -39.11
N ALA A 1180 -43.25 -44.75 -39.40
CA ALA A 1180 -42.04 -44.08 -38.95
C ALA A 1180 -41.78 -42.79 -39.75
N SER A 1181 -41.99 -41.63 -39.14
CA SER A 1181 -41.51 -40.35 -39.67
C SER A 1181 -40.00 -40.23 -39.43
N LYS A 1182 -39.23 -40.07 -40.51
CA LYS A 1182 -37.78 -39.93 -40.46
C LYS A 1182 -37.40 -38.69 -39.63
N GLY A 1183 -36.83 -38.91 -38.45
CA GLY A 1183 -36.25 -37.86 -37.64
C GLY A 1183 -35.19 -37.10 -38.43
N ARG A 1184 -35.45 -35.81 -38.71
CA ARG A 1184 -34.52 -34.92 -39.40
C ARG A 1184 -33.39 -34.58 -38.44
N LYS A 1185 -32.37 -35.45 -38.35
CA LYS A 1185 -31.13 -35.19 -37.60
C LYS A 1185 -30.51 -33.91 -38.17
N VAL A 1186 -30.71 -32.79 -37.48
CA VAL A 1186 -29.92 -31.58 -37.69
C VAL A 1186 -28.49 -31.93 -37.33
N ARG A 1187 -27.66 -32.11 -38.35
CA ARG A 1187 -26.26 -32.43 -38.19
C ARG A 1187 -25.56 -31.14 -37.78
N ILE A 1188 -25.46 -30.89 -36.47
CA ILE A 1188 -24.70 -29.77 -35.92
C ILE A 1188 -23.27 -29.94 -36.44
N SER A 1189 -22.89 -29.06 -37.37
CA SER A 1189 -21.53 -28.97 -37.87
C SER A 1189 -20.72 -28.24 -36.81
N SER A 1190 -20.18 -28.97 -35.84
CA SER A 1190 -19.18 -28.41 -34.92
C SER A 1190 -18.03 -27.87 -35.76
N ARG A 1191 -17.91 -26.53 -35.84
CA ARG A 1191 -16.80 -25.82 -36.48
C ARG A 1191 -15.79 -25.51 -35.37
N PRO A 1192 -14.83 -26.40 -35.07
CA PRO A 1192 -13.87 -26.14 -34.01
C PRO A 1192 -13.02 -24.93 -34.35
N LEU A 1193 -12.66 -24.14 -33.34
CA LEU A 1193 -11.65 -23.10 -33.46
C LEU A 1193 -10.26 -23.76 -33.54
N SER A 1194 -9.55 -23.59 -34.66
CA SER A 1194 -8.16 -24.03 -34.79
C SER A 1194 -7.18 -22.95 -34.32
N TYR A 1195 -6.00 -23.36 -33.84
CA TYR A 1195 -4.96 -22.44 -33.36
C TYR A 1195 -3.90 -22.21 -34.45
N VAL A 1196 -3.60 -20.96 -34.74
CA VAL A 1196 -2.42 -20.53 -35.50
C VAL A 1196 -1.58 -19.59 -34.65
N GLY A 1197 -0.29 -19.86 -34.54
CA GLY A 1197 0.61 -19.09 -33.69
C GLY A 1197 1.87 -19.87 -33.36
N ARG A 1198 2.61 -19.39 -32.37
CA ARG A 1198 3.88 -20.01 -31.97
C ARG A 1198 3.64 -21.27 -31.13
N PRO A 1199 4.52 -22.29 -31.19
CA PRO A 1199 4.45 -23.45 -30.31
C PRO A 1199 4.54 -23.05 -28.84
N CYS A 1200 4.29 -23.97 -27.90
CA CYS A 1200 4.47 -23.67 -26.48
C CYS A 1200 5.92 -23.27 -26.16
N GLY A 1201 6.10 -22.25 -25.31
CA GLY A 1201 7.39 -21.72 -24.88
C GLY A 1201 7.38 -21.29 -23.42
N ALA A 1202 8.49 -21.52 -22.72
CA ALA A 1202 8.69 -21.02 -21.35
C ALA A 1202 9.06 -19.52 -21.32
N SER A 1203 9.82 -19.07 -22.34
CA SER A 1203 10.19 -17.67 -22.55
C SER A 1203 9.03 -16.90 -23.18
N THR A 1204 8.82 -15.65 -22.76
CA THR A 1204 7.84 -14.73 -23.38
C THR A 1204 8.24 -14.28 -24.78
N ALA A 1205 9.53 -14.31 -25.14
CA ALA A 1205 9.95 -13.97 -26.50
C ALA A 1205 10.79 -15.05 -27.18
N THR A 1206 10.75 -14.99 -28.50
CA THR A 1206 11.49 -15.79 -29.47
C THR A 1206 12.97 -15.37 -29.54
N GLY A 1207 13.72 -15.56 -28.45
CA GLY A 1207 15.19 -15.42 -28.38
C GLY A 1207 15.80 -14.24 -29.14
N SER A 1208 16.30 -14.49 -30.35
CA SER A 1208 16.92 -13.49 -31.23
C SER A 1208 15.95 -12.93 -32.28
N LYS A 1209 16.20 -11.72 -32.77
CA LYS A 1209 15.41 -11.13 -33.87
C LYS A 1209 15.31 -12.00 -35.13
N ALA A 1210 16.32 -12.84 -35.41
CA ALA A 1210 16.26 -13.79 -36.53
C ALA A 1210 15.27 -14.93 -36.27
N GLN A 1211 15.25 -15.48 -35.05
CA GLN A 1211 14.27 -16.48 -34.64
C GLN A 1211 12.86 -15.89 -34.60
N HIS A 1212 12.71 -14.67 -34.10
CA HIS A 1212 11.45 -13.91 -34.15
C HIS A 1212 10.87 -13.81 -35.57
N LEU A 1213 11.67 -13.37 -36.54
CA LEU A 1213 11.22 -13.23 -37.93
C LEU A 1213 10.89 -14.58 -38.57
N LYS A 1214 11.62 -15.65 -38.23
CA LYS A 1214 11.33 -17.01 -38.68
C LYS A 1214 9.97 -17.49 -38.15
N GLU A 1215 9.71 -17.33 -36.86
CA GLU A 1215 8.46 -17.76 -36.24
C GLU A 1215 7.26 -16.90 -36.65
N LEU A 1216 7.44 -15.60 -36.82
CA LEU A 1216 6.43 -14.72 -37.42
C LEU A 1216 6.11 -15.14 -38.87
N LYS A 1217 7.13 -15.47 -39.67
CA LYS A 1217 6.90 -15.97 -41.03
C LYS A 1217 6.07 -17.26 -41.01
N ASN A 1218 6.44 -18.24 -40.18
CA ASN A 1218 5.70 -19.50 -40.07
C ASN A 1218 4.22 -19.26 -39.68
N LEU A 1219 3.96 -18.42 -38.68
CA LEU A 1219 2.60 -18.01 -38.29
C LEU A 1219 1.82 -17.44 -39.48
N LEU A 1220 2.43 -16.53 -40.25
CA LEU A 1220 1.81 -15.90 -41.42
C LEU A 1220 1.67 -16.85 -42.63
N ASP A 1221 2.50 -17.89 -42.71
CA ASP A 1221 2.38 -18.96 -43.71
C ASP A 1221 1.20 -19.87 -43.36
N ASP A 1222 1.10 -20.34 -42.11
CA ASP A 1222 0.01 -21.19 -41.61
C ASP A 1222 -1.35 -20.47 -41.65
N ALA A 1223 -1.40 -19.21 -41.20
CA ALA A 1223 -2.62 -18.38 -41.17
C ALA A 1223 -3.27 -18.25 -42.55
N MET A 1224 -2.44 -18.20 -43.61
CA MET A 1224 -2.86 -17.93 -44.98
C MET A 1224 -2.93 -19.20 -45.86
N ALA A 1225 -2.69 -20.39 -45.29
CA ALA A 1225 -2.71 -21.66 -46.03
C ALA A 1225 -4.15 -22.19 -46.20
N LEU A 1226 -4.72 -22.05 -47.40
CA LEU A 1226 -6.07 -22.49 -47.80
C LEU A 1226 -6.08 -23.84 -48.52
#